data_AF-A0A351Y8J5-F1
#
_entry.id   AF-A0A351Y8J5-F1
#
_cell.length_a   1.000
_cell.length_b   1.000
_cell.length_c   1.000
_cell.angle_alpha   90.00
_cell.angle_beta   90.00
_cell.angle_gamma   90.00
#
_symmetry.space_group_name_H-M   'P 1'
#
loop_
_entity.id
_entity.type
_entity.pdbx_description
1 polymer ?
#
loop_
_entity_poly.entity_id
_entity_poly.type
_entity_poly.pdbx_seq_one_letter_code
_entity_poly.pdbx_strand_id
1 'polypeptide(L)'
;MENIKEQGPYVIPENDKHHPSKLKRKRKFPFSKAIFFESVKGNWKNILGVGAANAVLMIIIVGILSTLNINATSDALSSLFDSAGTESTVKSGAISYYQAYDTLSSGYDLLGESLETLKSAVSNAVSSVGDSSTKTSMDALKLVYNGAYNLTSGDETTKKKAALAAAVEAGTVAVNSSSKSDSEKEASIRTLKAYLSIYSEDTSKSHETIMKEIMPGVVSDTLEEQFHLSKEDKASCVSIVEKAIDDYYQTGSEKKSIDMISYEAAFSLGKILVSYQGEETYKIAFEAMENGYREDTSKFVSDLDYRNSVISSSVETLFFDALEESAYYAYLPSFTVDYQTSELGWPLSYVETGEKDKNGNPVVLKIEVKSYMPDSFVEINGGLGTPASIVQKMRKEALTGEPYTDEEIKKAKLDAADALKILKADATSFMGIYTNRATDFENPYYHDGARDKEAIEEAAIDKVTNLAQETYLKTYNEEYGTNYADITEIDGRKTGLSGQTILDTVNGYAISGISTYKRAYQEKLKSGYSQTDSMLIATSLGSKGIMDQLPSDVNNSLTEMGAMNTYGIIAGKIGFAMSCLLIPMVYTVMLSTSLVSQKIENGSLAFTFSTPITRESFIFTEGAFLIFAQVLMAVLLYLGSLLARVIGIAAGSPDIATSLPIDQFSYYALGNFLVTLAVSAVTFLSSAYFNKSGYSLGVGGGFVVLSFLFSVLGLFGSSAMPATIRIDSMNFFNYLSIVSLFDPLSVMNGDLSLYWLKLIGLIAIVLVGYVASNLVFKKKDLPL
;
A
#
# COMPACT_ATOMS: atom_id res chain seq x y z
N MET A 1 -97.56 -28.24 54.32
CA MET A 1 -97.19 -29.65 54.09
C MET A 1 -97.56 -29.98 52.65
N GLU A 2 -96.94 -31.03 52.07
CA GLU A 2 -97.36 -31.66 50.80
C GLU A 2 -97.26 -30.80 49.51
N ASN A 3 -97.23 -31.39 48.30
CA ASN A 3 -96.43 -32.57 47.90
C ASN A 3 -96.12 -32.49 46.38
N ILE A 4 -95.35 -33.45 45.85
CA ILE A 4 -94.88 -33.51 44.46
C ILE A 4 -95.95 -34.16 43.54
N LYS A 5 -95.80 -33.97 42.20
CA LYS A 5 -96.44 -34.66 41.05
C LYS A 5 -97.77 -34.04 40.56
N GLU A 6 -98.11 -34.02 39.27
CA GLU A 6 -97.42 -34.38 38.00
C GLU A 6 -98.08 -33.53 36.85
N GLN A 7 -97.91 -33.69 35.51
CA GLN A 7 -97.39 -34.75 34.63
C GLN A 7 -96.86 -34.14 33.30
N GLY A 8 -96.78 -34.93 32.21
CA GLY A 8 -96.61 -34.49 30.81
C GLY A 8 -97.37 -35.44 29.86
N PRO A 9 -97.09 -35.52 28.54
CA PRO A 9 -96.35 -34.62 27.65
C PRO A 9 -97.32 -33.87 26.68
N TYR A 10 -96.82 -33.16 25.66
CA TYR A 10 -97.66 -32.71 24.54
C TYR A 10 -96.98 -32.79 23.16
N VAL A 11 -97.79 -32.85 22.11
CA VAL A 11 -97.44 -33.31 20.75
C VAL A 11 -97.17 -32.15 19.77
N ILE A 12 -96.33 -32.40 18.77
CA ILE A 12 -95.96 -31.48 17.69
C ILE A 12 -97.13 -31.35 16.68
N PRO A 13 -97.61 -30.14 16.35
CA PRO A 13 -98.41 -29.86 15.16
C PRO A 13 -97.50 -29.61 13.94
N GLU A 14 -97.88 -30.11 12.77
CA GLU A 14 -97.08 -30.01 11.54
C GLU A 14 -97.59 -28.92 10.58
N ASN A 15 -96.66 -28.29 9.85
CA ASN A 15 -96.83 -27.63 8.54
C ASN A 15 -97.87 -26.49 8.40
N ASP A 16 -97.37 -25.29 8.06
CA ASP A 16 -97.98 -24.53 6.96
C ASP A 16 -96.88 -23.87 6.09
N LYS A 17 -97.18 -23.64 4.81
CA LYS A 17 -96.18 -23.47 3.74
C LYS A 17 -96.13 -22.05 3.20
N HIS A 18 -95.13 -21.26 3.58
CA HIS A 18 -94.76 -20.06 2.83
C HIS A 18 -93.27 -19.96 2.44
N HIS A 19 -93.10 -19.61 1.17
CA HIS A 19 -91.93 -19.33 0.34
C HIS A 19 -90.50 -19.44 0.93
N PRO A 20 -89.57 -20.11 0.21
CA PRO A 20 -88.14 -20.09 0.54
C PRO A 20 -87.55 -18.71 0.27
N SER A 21 -87.50 -17.85 1.30
CA SER A 21 -86.70 -16.63 1.23
C SER A 21 -85.23 -17.01 0.98
N LYS A 22 -84.65 -16.48 -0.09
CA LYS A 22 -83.29 -16.85 -0.52
C LYS A 22 -82.28 -16.34 0.50
N LEU A 23 -81.90 -17.20 1.46
CA LEU A 23 -80.72 -17.01 2.31
C LEU A 23 -79.49 -16.81 1.41
N LYS A 24 -79.14 -15.55 1.17
CA LYS A 24 -77.98 -15.17 0.37
C LYS A 24 -76.76 -15.86 0.98
N ARG A 25 -76.11 -16.76 0.23
CA ARG A 25 -74.77 -17.27 0.55
C ARG A 25 -73.83 -16.07 0.69
N LYS A 26 -73.65 -15.56 1.93
CA LYS A 26 -72.59 -14.61 2.23
C LYS A 26 -71.27 -15.27 1.80
N ARG A 27 -70.47 -14.58 0.99
CA ARG A 27 -69.11 -15.02 0.65
C ARG A 27 -68.38 -15.37 1.95
N LYS A 28 -67.61 -16.46 1.96
CA LYS A 28 -66.88 -16.92 3.15
C LYS A 28 -65.72 -15.95 3.49
N PHE A 29 -66.10 -14.87 4.16
CA PHE A 29 -65.33 -14.13 5.17
C PHE A 29 -64.24 -14.94 5.93
N PRO A 30 -62.95 -15.04 5.58
CA PRO A 30 -62.00 -15.75 6.46
C PRO A 30 -61.77 -14.99 7.78
N PHE A 31 -62.03 -13.67 7.80
CA PHE A 31 -61.85 -12.83 8.98
C PHE A 31 -63.15 -12.62 9.77
N SER A 32 -63.10 -12.84 11.09
CA SER A 32 -64.18 -12.59 12.05
C SER A 32 -63.92 -11.33 12.87
N LYS A 33 -64.69 -10.25 12.62
CA LYS A 33 -64.55 -8.99 13.37
C LYS A 33 -64.75 -9.17 14.88
N ALA A 34 -65.59 -10.11 15.31
CA ALA A 34 -65.87 -10.34 16.73
C ALA A 34 -64.62 -10.85 17.48
N ILE A 35 -64.05 -11.97 17.01
CA ILE A 35 -62.86 -12.60 17.60
C ILE A 35 -61.68 -11.62 17.59
N PHE A 36 -61.46 -10.88 16.49
CA PHE A 36 -60.38 -9.90 16.43
C PHE A 36 -60.52 -8.82 17.51
N PHE A 37 -61.70 -8.22 17.67
CA PHE A 37 -61.92 -7.20 18.71
C PHE A 37 -61.95 -7.76 20.14
N GLU A 38 -62.26 -9.04 20.31
CA GLU A 38 -62.15 -9.76 21.58
C GLU A 38 -60.68 -9.94 21.97
N SER A 39 -59.86 -10.52 21.09
CA SER A 39 -58.41 -10.71 21.30
C SER A 39 -57.66 -9.38 21.46
N VAL A 40 -58.06 -8.31 20.73
CA VAL A 40 -57.56 -6.94 20.96
C VAL A 40 -57.94 -6.44 22.36
N LYS A 41 -59.20 -6.52 22.78
CA LYS A 41 -59.63 -6.04 24.10
C LYS A 41 -58.96 -6.78 25.25
N GLY A 42 -58.74 -8.09 25.12
CA GLY A 42 -58.06 -8.90 26.12
C GLY A 42 -56.57 -8.57 26.28
N ASN A 43 -55.88 -8.17 25.21
CA ASN A 43 -54.42 -8.04 25.18
C ASN A 43 -53.88 -6.61 25.04
N TRP A 44 -54.71 -5.63 24.67
CA TRP A 44 -54.31 -4.24 24.37
C TRP A 44 -53.32 -3.62 25.37
N LYS A 45 -53.56 -3.80 26.68
CA LYS A 45 -52.68 -3.29 27.74
C LYS A 45 -51.28 -3.90 27.70
N ASN A 46 -51.18 -5.19 27.37
CA ASN A 46 -49.93 -5.94 27.34
C ASN A 46 -49.14 -5.58 26.07
N ILE A 47 -49.82 -5.45 24.92
CA ILE A 47 -49.19 -5.00 23.66
C ILE A 47 -48.61 -3.59 23.82
N LEU A 48 -49.37 -2.65 24.41
CA LEU A 48 -48.86 -1.31 24.72
C LEU A 48 -47.72 -1.36 25.75
N GLY A 49 -47.86 -2.13 26.83
CA GLY A 49 -46.85 -2.22 27.87
C GLY A 49 -45.52 -2.74 27.36
N VAL A 50 -45.54 -3.78 26.51
CA VAL A 50 -44.34 -4.34 25.87
C VAL A 50 -43.75 -3.35 24.86
N GLY A 51 -44.56 -2.75 23.97
CA GLY A 51 -44.07 -1.76 23.02
C GLY A 51 -43.47 -0.52 23.69
N ALA A 52 -44.08 -0.03 24.77
CA ALA A 52 -43.57 1.09 25.56
C ALA A 52 -42.31 0.73 26.35
N ALA A 53 -42.22 -0.47 26.95
CA ALA A 53 -41.00 -0.93 27.60
C ALA A 53 -39.83 -1.04 26.62
N ASN A 54 -40.09 -1.50 25.39
CA ASN A 54 -39.09 -1.60 24.33
C ASN A 54 -38.63 -0.22 23.83
N ALA A 55 -39.57 0.72 23.69
CA ALA A 55 -39.27 2.12 23.38
C ALA A 55 -38.39 2.77 24.47
N VAL A 56 -38.72 2.57 25.75
CA VAL A 56 -37.93 3.07 26.89
C VAL A 56 -36.55 2.41 26.92
N LEU A 57 -36.44 1.11 26.63
CA LEU A 57 -35.15 0.43 26.53
C LEU A 57 -34.25 1.05 25.46
N MET A 58 -34.79 1.39 24.28
CA MET A 58 -34.00 2.07 23.24
C MET A 58 -33.63 3.50 23.62
N ILE A 59 -34.51 4.23 24.32
CA ILE A 59 -34.20 5.57 24.88
C ILE A 59 -33.06 5.48 25.91
N ILE A 60 -33.02 4.43 26.73
CA ILE A 60 -31.92 4.18 27.67
C ILE A 60 -30.62 3.86 26.92
N ILE A 61 -30.66 2.99 25.91
CA ILE A 61 -29.48 2.61 25.12
C ILE A 61 -28.87 3.84 24.42
N VAL A 62 -29.67 4.62 23.68
CA VAL A 62 -29.18 5.83 22.99
C VAL A 62 -28.81 6.93 23.99
N GLY A 63 -29.51 7.04 25.12
CA GLY A 63 -29.16 7.96 26.20
C GLY A 63 -27.79 7.68 26.81
N ILE A 64 -27.47 6.40 27.07
CA ILE A 64 -26.14 5.99 27.53
C ILE A 64 -25.10 6.27 26.44
N LEU A 65 -25.36 5.91 25.18
CA LEU A 65 -24.48 6.24 24.06
C LEU A 65 -24.20 7.75 23.95
N SER A 66 -25.19 8.62 24.14
CA SER A 66 -25.01 10.08 24.13
C SER A 66 -24.22 10.66 25.32
N THR A 67 -23.70 9.82 26.21
CA THR A 67 -22.74 10.21 27.26
C THR A 67 -21.36 9.60 27.07
N LEU A 68 -21.20 8.70 26.09
CA LEU A 68 -19.98 7.95 25.82
C LEU A 68 -19.44 8.35 24.46
N ASN A 69 -18.45 9.24 24.44
CA ASN A 69 -17.82 9.74 23.21
C ASN A 69 -16.87 8.69 22.58
N ILE A 70 -17.44 7.55 22.18
CA ILE A 70 -16.70 6.37 21.71
C ILE A 70 -16.17 6.60 20.29
N ASN A 71 -16.98 7.20 19.41
CA ASN A 71 -16.54 7.47 18.04
C ASN A 71 -15.33 8.41 18.01
N ALA A 72 -15.17 9.39 18.91
CA ALA A 72 -13.93 10.17 18.98
C ALA A 72 -12.66 9.34 19.28
N THR A 73 -12.78 8.10 19.75
CA THR A 73 -11.66 7.14 19.81
C THR A 73 -11.40 6.47 18.45
N SER A 74 -12.47 6.16 17.70
CA SER A 74 -12.43 5.71 16.29
C SER A 74 -11.80 6.78 15.41
N ASP A 75 -12.28 8.03 15.51
CA ASP A 75 -11.84 9.18 14.72
C ASP A 75 -10.38 9.55 15.03
N ALA A 76 -9.99 9.52 16.31
CA ALA A 76 -8.59 9.70 16.71
C ALA A 76 -7.68 8.56 16.23
N LEU A 77 -8.16 7.31 16.20
CA LEU A 77 -7.43 6.20 15.59
C LEU A 77 -7.30 6.38 14.07
N SER A 78 -8.37 6.73 13.35
CA SER A 78 -8.30 7.03 11.91
C SER A 78 -7.27 8.12 11.63
N SER A 79 -7.34 9.25 12.34
CA SER A 79 -6.39 10.35 12.19
C SER A 79 -4.94 9.94 12.47
N LEU A 80 -4.70 9.00 13.40
CA LEU A 80 -3.37 8.40 13.62
C LEU A 80 -2.92 7.50 12.45
N PHE A 81 -3.83 6.78 11.79
CA PHE A 81 -3.53 6.00 10.59
C PHE A 81 -3.28 6.89 9.37
N ASP A 82 -4.10 7.91 9.15
CA ASP A 82 -3.92 8.89 8.08
C ASP A 82 -2.58 9.65 8.24
N SER A 83 -2.22 10.00 9.48
CA SER A 83 -0.92 10.58 9.83
C SER A 83 0.25 9.62 9.59
N ALA A 84 0.14 8.33 9.96
CA ALA A 84 1.20 7.36 9.72
C ALA A 84 1.35 6.95 8.24
N GLY A 85 0.25 6.96 7.46
CA GLY A 85 0.30 6.85 6.01
C GLY A 85 1.02 8.05 5.39
N THR A 86 0.79 9.25 5.93
CA THR A 86 1.52 10.46 5.57
C THR A 86 3.01 10.35 5.92
N GLU A 87 3.38 9.82 7.11
CA GLU A 87 4.78 9.58 7.50
C GLU A 87 5.53 8.71 6.48
N SER A 88 5.00 7.54 6.15
CA SER A 88 5.62 6.58 5.21
C SER A 88 5.74 7.20 3.80
N THR A 89 4.69 7.92 3.35
CA THR A 89 4.66 8.62 2.06
C THR A 89 5.69 9.74 1.99
N VAL A 90 5.77 10.60 3.01
CA VAL A 90 6.72 11.72 3.08
C VAL A 90 8.16 11.23 3.16
N LYS A 91 8.45 10.21 3.98
CA LYS A 91 9.78 9.58 4.04
C LYS A 91 10.20 9.02 2.69
N SER A 92 9.33 8.23 2.06
CA SER A 92 9.64 7.60 0.77
C SER A 92 9.81 8.62 -0.36
N GLY A 93 8.98 9.67 -0.37
CA GLY A 93 9.13 10.80 -1.29
C GLY A 93 10.45 11.53 -1.09
N ALA A 94 10.78 11.90 0.16
CA ALA A 94 11.99 12.66 0.49
C ALA A 94 13.26 11.89 0.08
N ILE A 95 13.28 10.58 0.34
CA ILE A 95 14.35 9.68 -0.12
C ILE A 95 14.41 9.64 -1.65
N SER A 96 13.26 9.54 -2.35
CA SER A 96 13.22 9.47 -3.82
C SER A 96 13.75 10.73 -4.50
N TYR A 97 13.38 11.92 -4.01
CA TYR A 97 13.92 13.19 -4.52
C TYR A 97 15.40 13.35 -4.18
N TYR A 98 15.82 13.00 -2.95
CA TYR A 98 17.23 13.04 -2.58
C TYR A 98 18.09 12.10 -3.43
N GLN A 99 17.60 10.89 -3.71
CA GLN A 99 18.25 9.93 -4.62
C GLN A 99 18.38 10.50 -6.02
N ALA A 100 17.30 11.05 -6.59
CA ALA A 100 17.38 11.71 -7.90
C ALA A 100 18.41 12.85 -7.90
N TYR A 101 18.36 13.77 -6.94
CA TYR A 101 19.23 14.94 -6.94
C TYR A 101 20.71 14.59 -6.67
N ASP A 102 21.03 13.71 -5.70
CA ASP A 102 22.41 13.30 -5.42
C ASP A 102 22.99 12.39 -6.52
N THR A 103 22.22 11.43 -7.06
CA THR A 103 22.69 10.51 -8.12
C THR A 103 22.84 11.23 -9.47
N LEU A 104 21.92 12.10 -9.86
CA LEU A 104 22.05 12.84 -11.13
C LEU A 104 23.18 13.87 -11.07
N SER A 105 23.33 14.63 -9.97
CA SER A 105 24.42 15.60 -9.83
C SER A 105 25.81 14.94 -9.74
N SER A 106 25.92 13.80 -9.04
CA SER A 106 27.18 13.03 -9.01
C SER A 106 27.52 12.36 -10.33
N GLY A 107 26.53 11.76 -11.01
CA GLY A 107 26.72 11.15 -12.32
C GLY A 107 27.14 12.18 -13.38
N TYR A 108 26.55 13.39 -13.34
CA TYR A 108 26.93 14.50 -14.21
C TYR A 108 28.38 14.94 -13.99
N ASP A 109 28.78 15.20 -12.75
CA ASP A 109 30.15 15.61 -12.41
C ASP A 109 31.16 14.56 -12.88
N LEU A 110 30.92 13.29 -12.52
CA LEU A 110 31.84 12.19 -12.79
C LEU A 110 31.98 11.89 -14.29
N LEU A 111 30.89 11.93 -15.06
CA LEU A 111 30.96 11.77 -16.52
C LEU A 111 31.61 12.98 -17.21
N GLY A 112 31.30 14.20 -16.76
CA GLY A 112 31.89 15.43 -17.32
C GLY A 112 33.41 15.46 -17.10
N GLU A 113 33.86 15.20 -15.88
CA GLU A 113 35.29 15.11 -15.54
C GLU A 113 35.99 13.98 -16.31
N SER A 114 35.36 12.81 -16.40
CA SER A 114 35.89 11.68 -17.18
C SER A 114 36.02 12.00 -18.67
N LEU A 115 35.01 12.62 -19.27
CA LEU A 115 34.99 12.97 -20.70
C LEU A 115 36.07 14.01 -21.03
N GLU A 116 36.16 15.10 -20.27
CA GLU A 116 37.16 16.15 -20.51
C GLU A 116 38.58 15.66 -20.16
N THR A 117 38.76 14.75 -19.20
CA THR A 117 40.05 14.10 -18.91
C THR A 117 40.54 13.28 -20.11
N LEU A 118 39.69 12.41 -20.66
CA LEU A 118 40.03 11.56 -21.81
C LEU A 118 40.25 12.41 -23.08
N LYS A 119 39.39 13.41 -23.31
CA LYS A 119 39.54 14.36 -24.42
C LYS A 119 40.83 15.17 -24.30
N SER A 120 41.22 15.59 -23.09
CA SER A 120 42.49 16.29 -22.85
C SER A 120 43.70 15.38 -23.10
N ALA A 121 43.65 14.12 -22.69
CA ALA A 121 44.72 13.15 -22.95
C ALA A 121 44.97 12.95 -24.46
N VAL A 122 43.89 12.79 -25.26
CA VAL A 122 44.00 12.65 -26.73
C VAL A 122 44.45 13.97 -27.38
N SER A 123 43.87 15.10 -27.00
CA SER A 123 44.21 16.42 -27.57
C SER A 123 45.69 16.76 -27.34
N ASN A 124 46.21 16.48 -26.15
CA ASN A 124 47.63 16.66 -25.83
C ASN A 124 48.53 15.73 -26.67
N ALA A 125 48.15 14.45 -26.82
CA ALA A 125 48.90 13.50 -27.65
C ALA A 125 48.96 13.94 -29.12
N VAL A 126 47.80 14.26 -29.73
CA VAL A 126 47.68 14.74 -31.11
C VAL A 126 48.47 16.05 -31.31
N SER A 127 48.39 16.99 -30.37
CA SER A 127 49.16 18.25 -30.42
C SER A 127 50.68 18.03 -30.38
N SER A 128 51.14 17.11 -29.52
CA SER A 128 52.57 16.87 -29.29
C SER A 128 53.33 16.37 -30.53
N VAL A 129 52.64 15.66 -31.44
CA VAL A 129 53.22 15.10 -32.67
C VAL A 129 53.81 16.17 -33.59
N GLY A 130 53.22 17.37 -33.59
CA GLY A 130 53.66 18.52 -34.40
C GLY A 130 54.31 19.64 -33.59
N ASP A 131 54.44 19.52 -32.27
CA ASP A 131 54.87 20.64 -31.43
C ASP A 131 56.36 20.99 -31.62
N SER A 132 56.58 22.26 -31.95
CA SER A 132 57.92 22.87 -32.08
C SER A 132 58.75 22.84 -30.80
N SER A 133 58.14 22.91 -29.61
CA SER A 133 58.87 22.92 -28.32
C SER A 133 59.36 21.51 -27.94
N THR A 134 58.48 20.52 -28.13
CA THR A 134 58.74 19.09 -27.97
C THR A 134 59.79 18.64 -28.98
N LYS A 135 59.66 19.03 -30.25
CA LYS A 135 60.68 18.81 -31.28
C LYS A 135 62.05 19.38 -30.87
N THR A 136 62.10 20.63 -30.40
CA THR A 136 63.35 21.28 -30.00
C THR A 136 64.01 20.55 -28.83
N SER A 137 63.23 20.13 -27.85
CA SER A 137 63.69 19.33 -26.70
C SER A 137 64.23 17.97 -27.14
N MET A 138 63.51 17.28 -28.04
CA MET A 138 63.92 15.99 -28.57
C MET A 138 65.16 16.07 -29.46
N ASP A 139 65.28 17.09 -30.31
CA ASP A 139 66.45 17.29 -31.16
C ASP A 139 67.70 17.65 -30.33
N ALA A 140 67.54 18.30 -29.17
CA ALA A 140 68.63 18.44 -28.18
C ALA A 140 69.07 17.08 -27.58
N LEU A 141 68.12 16.19 -27.26
CA LEU A 141 68.45 14.84 -26.79
C LEU A 141 69.10 13.97 -27.89
N LYS A 142 68.75 14.16 -29.18
CA LYS A 142 69.48 13.55 -30.30
C LYS A 142 70.94 13.99 -30.34
N LEU A 143 71.26 15.24 -30.01
CA LEU A 143 72.67 15.70 -29.93
C LEU A 143 73.43 14.99 -28.80
N VAL A 144 72.80 14.79 -27.63
CA VAL A 144 73.39 14.00 -26.53
C VAL A 144 73.63 12.56 -26.97
N TYR A 145 72.63 11.92 -27.58
CA TYR A 145 72.74 10.56 -28.12
C TYR A 145 73.89 10.44 -29.13
N ASN A 146 73.91 11.30 -30.15
CA ASN A 146 74.92 11.25 -31.21
C ASN A 146 76.33 11.58 -30.69
N GLY A 147 76.46 12.45 -29.69
CA GLY A 147 77.74 12.69 -29.00
C GLY A 147 78.23 11.43 -28.28
N ALA A 148 77.39 10.84 -27.43
CA ALA A 148 77.71 9.63 -26.68
C ALA A 148 78.01 8.41 -27.57
N TYR A 149 77.27 8.25 -28.67
CA TYR A 149 77.47 7.17 -29.65
C TYR A 149 78.86 7.24 -30.33
N ASN A 150 79.28 8.44 -30.71
CA ASN A 150 80.56 8.67 -31.36
C ASN A 150 81.75 8.56 -30.38
N LEU A 151 81.57 8.98 -29.12
CA LEU A 151 82.59 8.88 -28.07
C LEU A 151 82.73 7.47 -27.46
N THR A 152 81.68 6.66 -27.49
CA THR A 152 81.72 5.28 -26.95
C THR A 152 82.58 4.38 -27.84
N SER A 153 83.52 3.64 -27.24
CA SER A 153 84.29 2.58 -27.92
C SER A 153 83.62 1.21 -27.71
N GLY A 154 83.50 0.41 -28.77
CA GLY A 154 82.82 -0.88 -28.74
C GLY A 154 82.19 -1.22 -30.10
N ASP A 155 81.42 -2.31 -30.13
CA ASP A 155 80.55 -2.66 -31.26
C ASP A 155 79.32 -1.74 -31.34
N GLU A 156 78.52 -1.88 -32.39
CA GLU A 156 77.32 -1.07 -32.62
C GLU A 156 76.33 -1.20 -31.46
N THR A 157 76.10 -2.41 -30.96
CA THR A 157 75.17 -2.69 -29.84
C THR A 157 75.61 -2.00 -28.56
N THR A 158 76.90 -2.04 -28.23
CA THR A 158 77.48 -1.34 -27.06
C THR A 158 77.35 0.17 -27.20
N LYS A 159 77.66 0.72 -28.38
CA LYS A 159 77.51 2.14 -28.69
C LYS A 159 76.05 2.61 -28.59
N LYS A 160 75.11 1.90 -29.22
CA LYS A 160 73.67 2.22 -29.17
C LYS A 160 73.15 2.21 -27.74
N LYS A 161 73.51 1.19 -26.94
CA LYS A 161 73.09 1.06 -25.54
C LYS A 161 73.65 2.18 -24.64
N ALA A 162 74.93 2.52 -24.77
CA ALA A 162 75.55 3.61 -24.00
C ALA A 162 74.98 4.99 -24.37
N ALA A 163 74.77 5.23 -25.67
CA ALA A 163 74.19 6.46 -26.17
C ALA A 163 72.73 6.65 -25.73
N LEU A 164 71.92 5.58 -25.78
CA LEU A 164 70.54 5.58 -25.30
C LEU A 164 70.48 5.87 -23.80
N ALA A 165 71.32 5.22 -22.99
CA ALA A 165 71.38 5.47 -21.56
C ALA A 165 71.71 6.94 -21.23
N ALA A 166 72.76 7.50 -21.85
CA ALA A 166 73.16 8.89 -21.62
C ALA A 166 72.09 9.92 -22.03
N ALA A 167 71.41 9.69 -23.16
CA ALA A 167 70.34 10.58 -23.63
C ALA A 167 69.07 10.47 -22.76
N VAL A 168 68.70 9.26 -22.31
CA VAL A 168 67.57 9.04 -21.39
C VAL A 168 67.86 9.63 -20.01
N GLU A 169 69.09 9.50 -19.50
CA GLU A 169 69.49 10.11 -18.22
C GLU A 169 69.41 11.64 -18.28
N ALA A 170 70.02 12.25 -19.31
CA ALA A 170 69.95 13.70 -19.52
C ALA A 170 68.51 14.22 -19.66
N GLY A 171 67.66 13.51 -20.43
CA GLY A 171 66.24 13.85 -20.57
C GLY A 171 65.44 13.69 -19.28
N THR A 172 65.72 12.63 -18.50
CA THR A 172 65.06 12.38 -17.21
C THR A 172 65.42 13.46 -16.19
N VAL A 173 66.70 13.88 -16.13
CA VAL A 173 67.13 15.01 -15.27
C VAL A 173 66.44 16.31 -15.68
N ALA A 174 66.38 16.60 -16.99
CA ALA A 174 65.71 17.80 -17.50
C ALA A 174 64.21 17.82 -17.12
N VAL A 175 63.48 16.71 -17.32
CA VAL A 175 62.06 16.60 -16.95
C VAL A 175 61.87 16.73 -15.43
N ASN A 176 62.68 16.06 -14.62
CA ASN A 176 62.59 16.14 -13.15
C ASN A 176 62.89 17.54 -12.61
N SER A 177 63.68 18.34 -13.33
CA SER A 177 63.94 19.75 -13.00
C SER A 177 62.85 20.73 -13.46
N SER A 178 61.83 20.27 -14.18
CA SER A 178 60.74 21.12 -14.68
C SER A 178 59.62 21.33 -13.66
N SER A 179 58.87 22.42 -13.81
CA SER A 179 57.72 22.79 -12.96
C SER A 179 56.43 21.99 -13.25
N LYS A 180 56.55 20.85 -13.93
CA LYS A 180 55.43 19.94 -14.25
C LYS A 180 54.91 19.21 -13.01
N SER A 181 53.67 18.74 -13.03
CA SER A 181 53.16 17.78 -12.06
C SER A 181 53.92 16.44 -12.15
N ASP A 182 53.82 15.58 -11.15
CA ASP A 182 54.55 14.30 -11.18
C ASP A 182 53.99 13.33 -12.23
N SER A 183 52.69 13.34 -12.51
CA SER A 183 52.09 12.59 -13.63
C SER A 183 52.52 13.13 -14.99
N GLU A 184 52.62 14.45 -15.15
CA GLU A 184 53.17 15.07 -16.36
C GLU A 184 54.67 14.75 -16.54
N LYS A 185 55.45 14.65 -15.46
CA LYS A 185 56.85 14.21 -15.51
C LYS A 185 56.94 12.76 -15.98
N GLU A 186 56.15 11.85 -15.41
CA GLU A 186 56.14 10.45 -15.83
C GLU A 186 55.75 10.26 -17.31
N ALA A 187 54.67 10.90 -17.76
CA ALA A 187 54.27 10.88 -19.17
C ALA A 187 55.37 11.45 -20.10
N SER A 188 56.04 12.52 -19.68
CA SER A 188 57.19 13.09 -20.41
C SER A 188 58.40 12.14 -20.45
N ILE A 189 58.62 11.37 -19.37
CA ILE A 189 59.69 10.37 -19.27
C ILE A 189 59.38 9.11 -20.12
N ARG A 190 58.12 8.65 -20.16
CA ARG A 190 57.67 7.60 -21.10
C ARG A 190 57.91 8.05 -22.55
N THR A 191 57.46 9.26 -22.87
CA THR A 191 57.62 9.90 -24.18
C THR A 191 59.10 9.95 -24.63
N LEU A 192 60.00 10.49 -23.81
CA LEU A 192 61.42 10.63 -24.21
C LEU A 192 62.13 9.26 -24.31
N LYS A 193 61.77 8.29 -23.46
CA LYS A 193 62.32 6.92 -23.53
C LYS A 193 61.90 6.22 -24.83
N ALA A 194 60.61 6.23 -25.15
CA ALA A 194 60.09 5.63 -26.38
C ALA A 194 60.70 6.30 -27.63
N TYR A 195 60.71 7.64 -27.66
CA TYR A 195 61.25 8.43 -28.76
C TYR A 195 62.73 8.13 -29.02
N LEU A 196 63.55 8.12 -27.96
CA LEU A 196 64.99 7.83 -28.07
C LEU A 196 65.25 6.36 -28.43
N SER A 197 64.39 5.42 -28.01
CA SER A 197 64.50 4.02 -28.42
C SER A 197 64.37 3.88 -29.94
N ILE A 198 63.30 4.43 -30.53
CA ILE A 198 63.09 4.37 -31.99
C ILE A 198 64.20 5.13 -32.74
N TYR A 199 64.60 6.30 -32.26
CA TYR A 199 65.73 7.04 -32.86
C TYR A 199 67.05 6.28 -32.78
N SER A 200 67.26 5.44 -31.76
CA SER A 200 68.46 4.62 -31.63
C SER A 200 68.51 3.42 -32.59
N GLU A 201 67.37 3.03 -33.15
CA GLU A 201 67.26 1.99 -34.16
C GLU A 201 67.38 2.57 -35.57
N ASP A 202 66.63 3.64 -35.87
CA ASP A 202 66.68 4.39 -37.14
C ASP A 202 66.79 5.90 -36.89
N THR A 203 68.01 6.42 -37.08
CA THR A 203 68.32 7.86 -36.93
C THR A 203 67.82 8.73 -38.08
N SER A 204 67.24 8.15 -39.14
CA SER A 204 66.70 8.87 -40.29
C SER A 204 65.22 9.27 -40.15
N LYS A 205 64.47 8.62 -39.25
CA LYS A 205 63.05 8.95 -38.99
C LYS A 205 62.88 10.41 -38.55
N SER A 206 61.85 11.07 -39.09
CA SER A 206 61.51 12.45 -38.72
C SER A 206 60.91 12.52 -37.31
N HIS A 207 60.93 13.70 -36.68
CA HIS A 207 60.28 13.90 -35.38
C HIS A 207 58.80 13.50 -35.41
N GLU A 208 58.05 13.98 -36.40
CA GLU A 208 56.62 13.66 -36.59
C GLU A 208 56.40 12.16 -36.78
N THR A 209 57.26 11.50 -37.58
CA THR A 209 57.21 10.04 -37.80
C THR A 209 57.35 9.26 -36.49
N ILE A 210 58.36 9.59 -35.67
CA ILE A 210 58.59 8.91 -34.40
C ILE A 210 57.44 9.19 -33.43
N MET A 211 56.96 10.44 -33.34
CA MET A 211 55.88 10.81 -32.41
C MET A 211 54.57 10.08 -32.73
N LYS A 212 54.19 9.93 -34.01
CA LYS A 212 53.02 9.13 -34.41
C LYS A 212 53.14 7.66 -33.97
N GLU A 213 54.34 7.10 -34.07
CA GLU A 213 54.65 5.71 -33.72
C GLU A 213 54.64 5.44 -32.20
N ILE A 214 54.91 6.46 -31.36
CA ILE A 214 54.97 6.30 -29.88
C ILE A 214 53.76 6.82 -29.11
N MET A 215 53.06 7.85 -29.58
CA MET A 215 51.99 8.51 -28.80
C MET A 215 50.80 7.60 -28.47
N PRO A 216 50.32 6.72 -29.37
CA PRO A 216 49.30 5.73 -29.04
C PRO A 216 49.69 4.82 -27.86
N GLY A 217 50.95 4.37 -27.85
CA GLY A 217 51.52 3.58 -26.76
C GLY A 217 51.59 4.36 -25.45
N VAL A 218 52.14 5.59 -25.46
CA VAL A 218 52.31 6.41 -24.25
C VAL A 218 50.98 6.77 -23.58
N VAL A 219 49.94 7.09 -24.36
CA VAL A 219 48.59 7.32 -23.81
C VAL A 219 48.05 6.02 -23.22
N SER A 220 48.15 4.91 -23.94
CA SER A 220 47.61 3.63 -23.47
C SER A 220 48.36 3.02 -22.29
N ASP A 221 49.67 3.26 -22.14
CA ASP A 221 50.45 2.91 -20.95
C ASP A 221 49.95 3.70 -19.72
N THR A 222 49.69 5.00 -19.91
CA THR A 222 49.22 5.88 -18.84
C THR A 222 47.80 5.53 -18.40
N LEU A 223 46.94 5.07 -19.32
CA LEU A 223 45.62 4.52 -19.00
C LEU A 223 45.71 3.11 -18.37
N GLU A 224 46.64 2.24 -18.78
CA GLU A 224 46.87 0.94 -18.13
C GLU A 224 47.31 1.10 -16.67
N GLU A 225 48.16 2.06 -16.35
CA GLU A 225 48.58 2.31 -14.96
C GLU A 225 47.44 2.84 -14.08
N GLN A 226 46.59 3.73 -14.61
CA GLN A 226 45.46 4.33 -13.88
C GLN A 226 44.27 3.38 -13.71
N PHE A 227 43.98 2.56 -14.73
CA PHE A 227 42.77 1.72 -14.80
C PHE A 227 43.07 0.21 -14.83
N HIS A 228 44.33 -0.22 -14.73
CA HIS A 228 44.79 -1.63 -14.65
C HIS A 228 44.35 -2.55 -15.81
N LEU A 229 44.12 -1.94 -16.98
CA LEU A 229 43.50 -2.51 -18.18
C LEU A 229 44.00 -3.89 -18.61
N SER A 230 43.11 -4.67 -19.25
CA SER A 230 43.54 -5.92 -19.89
C SER A 230 44.40 -5.64 -21.13
N LYS A 231 45.10 -6.66 -21.61
CA LYS A 231 45.93 -6.56 -22.82
C LYS A 231 45.12 -6.27 -24.09
N GLU A 232 43.85 -6.65 -24.12
CA GLU A 232 42.95 -6.44 -25.26
C GLU A 232 42.35 -5.02 -25.23
N ASP A 233 41.98 -4.54 -24.04
CA ASP A 233 41.59 -3.14 -23.81
C ASP A 233 42.73 -2.19 -24.15
N LYS A 234 43.95 -2.51 -23.70
CA LYS A 234 45.16 -1.73 -24.01
C LYS A 234 45.43 -1.66 -25.51
N ALA A 235 45.36 -2.79 -26.23
CA ALA A 235 45.51 -2.79 -27.69
C ALA A 235 44.42 -1.97 -28.39
N SER A 236 43.19 -1.99 -27.85
CA SER A 236 42.07 -1.19 -28.36
C SER A 236 42.28 0.31 -28.13
N CYS A 237 42.74 0.72 -26.94
CA CYS A 237 43.12 2.10 -26.63
C CYS A 237 44.22 2.63 -27.56
N VAL A 238 45.26 1.83 -27.84
CA VAL A 238 46.30 2.16 -28.85
C VAL A 238 45.65 2.45 -30.20
N SER A 239 44.79 1.56 -30.71
CA SER A 239 44.17 1.71 -32.04
C SER A 239 43.30 2.97 -32.18
N ILE A 240 42.65 3.40 -31.09
CA ILE A 240 41.82 4.62 -31.06
C ILE A 240 42.68 5.87 -31.13
N VAL A 241 43.79 5.93 -30.36
CA VAL A 241 44.70 7.09 -30.34
C VAL A 241 45.50 7.17 -31.64
N GLU A 242 45.92 6.04 -32.21
CA GLU A 242 46.56 5.94 -33.53
C GLU A 242 45.63 6.53 -34.61
N LYS A 243 44.38 6.07 -34.66
CA LYS A 243 43.37 6.61 -35.59
C LYS A 243 43.13 8.11 -35.38
N ALA A 244 43.03 8.57 -34.13
CA ALA A 244 42.82 10.00 -33.83
C ALA A 244 43.97 10.89 -34.34
N ILE A 245 45.21 10.42 -34.20
CA ILE A 245 46.39 11.08 -34.76
C ILE A 245 46.32 11.09 -36.29
N ASP A 246 46.04 9.96 -36.94
CA ASP A 246 45.96 9.90 -38.40
C ASP A 246 44.81 10.73 -38.97
N ASP A 247 43.61 10.71 -38.38
CA ASP A 247 42.47 11.55 -38.76
C ASP A 247 42.80 13.06 -38.66
N TYR A 248 43.71 13.47 -37.78
CA TYR A 248 44.19 14.85 -37.71
C TYR A 248 45.31 15.16 -38.73
N TYR A 249 46.21 14.22 -39.01
CA TYR A 249 47.35 14.44 -39.91
C TYR A 249 47.08 14.06 -41.38
N GLN A 250 45.90 13.53 -41.70
CA GLN A 250 45.42 13.30 -43.07
C GLN A 250 45.39 14.58 -43.92
N THR A 251 45.59 14.41 -45.24
CA THR A 251 45.61 15.48 -46.25
C THR A 251 44.37 15.42 -47.14
N GLY A 252 43.35 16.22 -46.78
CA GLY A 252 42.08 16.30 -47.50
C GLY A 252 41.32 17.61 -47.25
N SER A 253 40.14 17.76 -47.87
CA SER A 253 39.33 18.98 -47.81
C SER A 253 38.41 19.08 -46.58
N GLU A 254 38.13 17.98 -45.88
CA GLU A 254 37.29 17.93 -44.68
C GLU A 254 38.13 17.60 -43.43
N LYS A 255 39.12 18.44 -43.13
CA LYS A 255 39.93 18.29 -41.91
C LYS A 255 39.11 18.71 -40.68
N LYS A 256 38.77 17.73 -39.82
CA LYS A 256 38.14 17.96 -38.51
C LYS A 256 39.03 18.81 -37.59
N SER A 257 38.41 19.48 -36.60
CA SER A 257 39.16 20.13 -35.53
C SER A 257 39.78 19.10 -34.58
N ILE A 258 40.82 19.51 -33.84
CA ILE A 258 41.45 18.66 -32.84
C ILE A 258 40.47 18.29 -31.72
N ASP A 259 39.56 19.20 -31.34
CA ASP A 259 38.51 18.92 -30.36
C ASP A 259 37.53 17.85 -30.83
N MET A 260 37.01 17.95 -32.07
CA MET A 260 36.09 16.93 -32.64
C MET A 260 36.71 15.53 -32.63
N ILE A 261 37.97 15.43 -33.08
CA ILE A 261 38.74 14.17 -33.07
C ILE A 261 38.95 13.67 -31.64
N SER A 262 39.24 14.57 -30.70
CA SER A 262 39.52 14.22 -29.32
C SER A 262 38.26 13.78 -28.55
N TYR A 263 37.08 14.34 -28.85
CA TYR A 263 35.81 13.82 -28.30
C TYR A 263 35.44 12.47 -28.91
N GLU A 264 35.56 12.29 -30.24
CA GLU A 264 35.30 10.98 -30.88
C GLU A 264 36.19 9.87 -30.32
N ALA A 265 37.45 10.18 -30.03
CA ALA A 265 38.36 9.29 -29.33
C ALA A 265 37.98 9.11 -27.85
N ALA A 266 37.62 10.18 -27.13
CA ALA A 266 37.24 10.11 -25.71
C ALA A 266 35.98 9.26 -25.47
N PHE A 267 34.94 9.36 -26.30
CA PHE A 267 33.77 8.47 -26.24
C PHE A 267 34.17 7.01 -26.47
N SER A 268 35.07 6.77 -27.43
CA SER A 268 35.56 5.43 -27.75
C SER A 268 36.39 4.83 -26.60
N LEU A 269 37.25 5.63 -25.97
CA LEU A 269 38.05 5.22 -24.80
C LEU A 269 37.18 4.99 -23.56
N GLY A 270 36.24 5.90 -23.25
CA GLY A 270 35.38 5.80 -22.07
C GLY A 270 34.62 4.47 -21.99
N LYS A 271 34.07 4.02 -23.13
CA LYS A 271 33.37 2.72 -23.25
C LYS A 271 34.27 1.51 -22.96
N ILE A 272 35.57 1.60 -23.26
CA ILE A 272 36.55 0.56 -22.94
C ILE A 272 36.91 0.60 -21.45
N LEU A 273 37.31 1.77 -20.93
CA LEU A 273 37.74 1.93 -19.54
C LEU A 273 36.65 1.53 -18.53
N VAL A 274 35.38 1.80 -18.85
CA VAL A 274 34.23 1.35 -18.06
C VAL A 274 34.06 -0.17 -18.10
N SER A 275 34.20 -0.78 -19.29
CA SER A 275 33.98 -2.23 -19.45
C SER A 275 34.94 -3.08 -18.61
N TYR A 276 36.13 -2.54 -18.28
CA TYR A 276 37.06 -3.12 -17.34
C TYR A 276 36.56 -3.12 -15.88
N GLN A 277 35.87 -2.06 -15.44
CA GLN A 277 35.40 -1.93 -14.05
C GLN A 277 34.12 -2.70 -13.75
N GLY A 278 33.44 -3.23 -14.77
CA GLY A 278 32.25 -4.08 -14.63
C GLY A 278 30.92 -3.34 -14.47
N GLU A 279 30.91 -2.00 -14.48
CA GLU A 279 29.70 -1.19 -14.39
C GLU A 279 29.14 -0.85 -15.79
N GLU A 280 28.43 -1.81 -16.40
CA GLU A 280 27.84 -1.71 -17.74
C GLU A 280 26.95 -0.45 -17.93
N THR A 281 26.37 0.05 -16.85
CA THR A 281 25.67 1.34 -16.70
C THR A 281 26.44 2.53 -17.28
N TYR A 282 27.73 2.69 -16.96
CA TYR A 282 28.51 3.86 -17.43
C TYR A 282 28.83 3.80 -18.93
N LYS A 283 28.84 2.60 -19.54
CA LYS A 283 29.09 2.43 -20.97
C LYS A 283 27.90 2.96 -21.77
N ILE A 284 26.68 2.66 -21.31
CA ILE A 284 25.42 3.19 -21.87
C ILE A 284 25.44 4.73 -21.83
N ALA A 285 25.96 5.33 -20.75
CA ALA A 285 26.08 6.79 -20.66
C ALA A 285 27.07 7.38 -21.68
N PHE A 286 28.22 6.75 -21.91
CA PHE A 286 29.14 7.18 -22.97
C PHE A 286 28.56 6.98 -24.38
N GLU A 287 27.75 5.94 -24.60
CA GLU A 287 27.02 5.73 -25.87
C GLU A 287 25.91 6.79 -26.07
N ALA A 288 25.19 7.18 -25.02
CA ALA A 288 24.21 8.26 -25.05
C ALA A 288 24.85 9.63 -25.35
N MET A 289 25.97 9.95 -24.69
CA MET A 289 26.72 11.20 -24.96
C MET A 289 27.29 11.22 -26.38
N GLU A 290 27.78 10.09 -26.90
CA GLU A 290 28.25 9.99 -28.29
C GLU A 290 27.10 10.20 -29.29
N ASN A 291 25.91 9.66 -29.01
CA ASN A 291 24.73 9.89 -29.84
C ASN A 291 24.32 11.37 -29.85
N GLY A 292 24.28 12.04 -28.69
CA GLY A 292 24.02 13.48 -28.61
C GLY A 292 25.08 14.33 -29.32
N TYR A 293 26.36 13.99 -29.19
CA TYR A 293 27.42 14.61 -30.00
C TYR A 293 27.18 14.46 -31.51
N ARG A 294 26.63 13.31 -31.96
CA ARG A 294 26.35 13.04 -33.38
C ARG A 294 25.14 13.80 -33.94
N GLU A 295 24.27 14.38 -33.09
CA GLU A 295 23.16 15.22 -33.56
C GLU A 295 23.64 16.59 -34.05
N ASP A 296 24.53 17.27 -33.29
CA ASP A 296 25.22 18.48 -33.72
C ASP A 296 26.66 18.53 -33.19
N THR A 297 27.58 17.95 -33.97
CA THR A 297 29.01 17.85 -33.64
C THR A 297 29.69 19.21 -33.56
N SER A 298 29.18 20.23 -34.26
CA SER A 298 29.72 21.58 -34.19
C SER A 298 29.32 22.24 -32.88
N LYS A 299 28.02 22.17 -32.55
CA LYS A 299 27.46 22.79 -31.35
C LYS A 299 28.01 22.13 -30.09
N PHE A 300 28.12 20.81 -30.02
CA PHE A 300 28.70 20.11 -28.85
C PHE A 300 30.12 20.59 -28.52
N VAL A 301 30.90 20.98 -29.55
CA VAL A 301 32.26 21.49 -29.39
C VAL A 301 32.30 22.98 -29.03
N SER A 302 31.40 23.81 -29.58
CA SER A 302 31.42 25.27 -29.41
C SER A 302 30.51 25.84 -28.32
N ASP A 303 29.49 25.10 -27.89
CA ASP A 303 28.40 25.54 -27.01
C ASP A 303 28.40 24.67 -25.74
N LEU A 304 28.71 25.30 -24.60
CA LEU A 304 28.81 24.63 -23.31
C LEU A 304 27.44 24.23 -22.76
N ASP A 305 26.41 25.05 -22.96
CA ASP A 305 25.05 24.78 -22.46
C ASP A 305 24.46 23.55 -23.16
N TYR A 306 24.69 23.42 -24.46
CA TYR A 306 24.30 22.22 -25.21
C TYR A 306 25.12 20.98 -24.82
N ARG A 307 26.43 21.09 -24.57
CA ARG A 307 27.23 19.98 -24.05
C ARG A 307 26.71 19.51 -22.70
N ASN A 308 26.51 20.45 -21.77
CA ASN A 308 26.00 20.17 -20.42
C ASN A 308 24.61 19.51 -20.48
N SER A 309 23.74 19.98 -21.38
CA SER A 309 22.42 19.38 -21.63
C SER A 309 22.51 17.94 -22.13
N VAL A 310 23.43 17.62 -23.06
CA VAL A 310 23.65 16.24 -23.55
C VAL A 310 24.19 15.33 -22.44
N ILE A 311 25.14 15.81 -21.61
CA ILE A 311 25.66 15.05 -20.47
C ILE A 311 24.54 14.79 -19.45
N SER A 312 23.78 15.82 -19.07
CA SER A 312 22.65 15.69 -18.13
C SER A 312 21.60 14.70 -18.64
N SER A 313 21.16 14.84 -19.89
CA SER A 313 20.15 13.96 -20.49
C SER A 313 20.62 12.49 -20.56
N SER A 314 21.93 12.27 -20.73
CA SER A 314 22.53 10.93 -20.69
C SER A 314 22.45 10.29 -19.29
N VAL A 315 22.72 11.08 -18.24
CA VAL A 315 22.62 10.64 -16.83
C VAL A 315 21.15 10.45 -16.40
N GLU A 316 20.28 11.37 -16.80
CA GLU A 316 18.84 11.31 -16.53
C GLU A 316 18.19 10.08 -17.16
N THR A 317 18.54 9.76 -18.41
CA THR A 317 18.06 8.54 -19.07
C THR A 317 18.51 7.31 -18.29
N LEU A 318 19.82 7.20 -18.02
CA LEU A 318 20.39 6.07 -17.28
C LEU A 318 19.75 5.83 -15.92
N PHE A 319 19.53 6.91 -15.16
CA PHE A 319 18.91 6.85 -13.83
C PHE A 319 17.44 6.41 -13.90
N PHE A 320 16.64 7.02 -14.77
CA PHE A 320 15.21 6.72 -14.83
C PHE A 320 14.90 5.36 -15.45
N ASP A 321 15.68 4.89 -16.43
CA ASP A 321 15.50 3.57 -17.02
C ASP A 321 15.74 2.46 -15.97
N ALA A 322 16.80 2.59 -15.16
CA ALA A 322 17.08 1.66 -14.05
C ALA A 322 16.03 1.72 -12.92
N LEU A 323 15.40 2.88 -12.74
CA LEU A 323 14.38 3.09 -11.70
C LEU A 323 12.99 2.61 -12.16
N GLU A 324 12.67 2.66 -13.47
CA GLU A 324 11.47 2.05 -14.06
C GLU A 324 11.40 0.53 -13.87
N GLU A 325 12.54 -0.18 -13.87
CA GLU A 325 12.58 -1.62 -13.60
C GLU A 325 12.17 -2.00 -12.18
N SER A 326 12.31 -1.09 -11.21
CA SER A 326 12.21 -1.40 -9.77
C SER A 326 11.11 -0.64 -9.01
N ALA A 327 10.71 0.56 -9.44
CA ALA A 327 9.73 1.39 -8.72
C ALA A 327 8.38 0.70 -8.50
N TYR A 328 7.93 -0.12 -9.44
CA TYR A 328 6.61 -0.77 -9.35
C TYR A 328 6.47 -1.71 -8.14
N TYR A 329 7.58 -2.21 -7.57
CA TYR A 329 7.53 -3.00 -6.34
C TYR A 329 7.01 -2.21 -5.13
N ALA A 330 7.10 -0.88 -5.12
CA ALA A 330 6.46 -0.07 -4.07
C ALA A 330 4.92 -0.19 -4.12
N TYR A 331 4.36 -0.16 -5.33
CA TYR A 331 2.92 -0.12 -5.63
C TYR A 331 2.23 -1.49 -5.63
N LEU A 332 2.99 -2.60 -5.63
CA LEU A 332 2.45 -3.95 -5.49
C LEU A 332 1.75 -4.15 -4.13
N PRO A 333 0.69 -4.98 -4.06
CA PRO A 333 0.02 -5.31 -2.79
C PRO A 333 0.98 -5.84 -1.72
N SER A 334 0.75 -5.44 -0.48
CA SER A 334 1.49 -5.92 0.69
C SER A 334 0.87 -7.21 1.27
N PHE A 335 1.66 -7.95 2.03
CA PHE A 335 1.29 -9.18 2.71
C PHE A 335 2.02 -9.25 4.07
N THR A 336 1.57 -10.10 4.99
CA THR A 336 2.28 -10.34 6.26
C THR A 336 3.51 -11.19 6.04
N VAL A 337 4.63 -10.84 6.67
CA VAL A 337 5.87 -11.61 6.65
C VAL A 337 6.10 -12.24 8.03
N ASP A 338 5.68 -13.49 8.19
CA ASP A 338 5.78 -14.27 9.43
C ASP A 338 7.12 -15.00 9.62
N TYR A 339 8.11 -14.72 8.77
CA TYR A 339 9.43 -15.35 8.77
C TYR A 339 10.55 -14.31 8.85
N GLN A 340 11.64 -14.62 9.54
CA GLN A 340 12.84 -13.78 9.49
C GLN A 340 13.37 -13.73 8.06
N THR A 341 13.62 -12.53 7.54
CA THR A 341 14.27 -12.32 6.23
C THR A 341 15.67 -11.71 6.35
N SER A 342 16.49 -11.90 5.33
CA SER A 342 17.73 -11.14 5.14
C SER A 342 17.42 -9.65 4.86
N GLU A 343 18.47 -8.83 4.80
CA GLU A 343 18.36 -7.41 4.47
C GLU A 343 17.82 -7.21 3.03
N LEU A 344 17.99 -8.19 2.14
CA LEU A 344 17.44 -8.25 0.78
C LEU A 344 16.11 -9.01 0.67
N GLY A 345 15.43 -9.24 1.80
CA GLY A 345 14.07 -9.80 1.87
C GLY A 345 13.95 -11.31 1.67
N TRP A 346 15.06 -12.06 1.49
CA TRP A 346 15.00 -13.52 1.34
C TRP A 346 14.69 -14.22 2.67
N PRO A 347 13.83 -15.25 2.72
CA PRO A 347 13.60 -16.03 3.94
C PRO A 347 14.88 -16.72 4.41
N LEU A 348 14.99 -16.87 5.74
CA LEU A 348 16.19 -17.39 6.39
C LEU A 348 15.95 -18.80 6.94
N SER A 349 16.99 -19.63 6.86
CA SER A 349 17.03 -20.97 7.47
C SER A 349 18.32 -21.17 8.28
N TYR A 350 18.31 -22.13 9.21
CA TYR A 350 19.50 -22.59 9.93
C TYR A 350 19.90 -23.99 9.46
N VAL A 351 21.17 -24.19 9.13
CA VAL A 351 21.73 -25.47 8.73
C VAL A 351 22.91 -25.82 9.63
N GLU A 352 22.93 -27.02 10.20
CA GLU A 352 24.07 -27.50 11.01
C GLU A 352 25.33 -27.67 10.15
N THR A 353 26.49 -27.19 10.64
CA THR A 353 27.78 -27.34 9.94
C THR A 353 28.43 -28.71 10.14
N GLY A 354 27.90 -29.51 11.09
CA GLY A 354 28.56 -30.70 11.62
C GLY A 354 29.64 -30.42 12.67
N GLU A 355 30.04 -29.17 12.87
CA GLU A 355 30.92 -28.76 13.95
C GLU A 355 30.16 -28.56 15.27
N LYS A 356 30.89 -28.52 16.39
CA LYS A 356 30.34 -28.26 17.72
C LYS A 356 31.05 -27.11 18.43
N ASP A 357 30.28 -26.30 19.15
CA ASP A 357 30.80 -25.22 19.97
C ASP A 357 31.59 -25.74 21.19
N LYS A 358 32.18 -24.82 21.96
CA LYS A 358 32.96 -25.14 23.17
C LYS A 358 32.14 -25.79 24.29
N ASN A 359 30.81 -25.84 24.17
CA ASN A 359 29.87 -26.42 25.11
C ASN A 359 29.26 -27.75 24.60
N GLY A 360 29.52 -28.14 23.35
CA GLY A 360 29.01 -29.36 22.71
C GLY A 360 27.74 -29.20 21.86
N ASN A 361 27.22 -27.98 21.72
CA ASN A 361 26.07 -27.65 20.86
C ASN A 361 26.47 -27.71 19.38
N PRO A 362 25.60 -28.14 18.45
CA PRO A 362 25.88 -28.04 17.02
C PRO A 362 26.03 -26.56 16.62
N VAL A 363 27.03 -26.25 15.80
CA VAL A 363 27.17 -24.93 15.17
C VAL A 363 26.21 -24.87 13.99
N VAL A 364 25.38 -23.82 13.94
CA VAL A 364 24.45 -23.57 12.83
C VAL A 364 24.88 -22.35 12.01
N LEU A 365 24.86 -22.49 10.69
CA LEU A 365 24.95 -21.37 9.76
C LEU A 365 23.56 -20.88 9.40
N LYS A 366 23.43 -19.55 9.34
CA LYS A 366 22.24 -18.86 8.87
C LYS A 366 22.37 -18.63 7.36
N ILE A 367 21.43 -19.15 6.57
CA ILE A 367 21.45 -19.07 5.10
C ILE A 367 20.17 -18.40 4.56
N GLU A 368 20.28 -17.79 3.37
CA GLU A 368 19.12 -17.39 2.57
C GLU A 368 18.55 -18.59 1.82
N VAL A 369 17.22 -18.70 1.76
CA VAL A 369 16.52 -19.68 0.93
C VAL A 369 15.83 -18.94 -0.22
N LYS A 370 16.07 -19.38 -1.47
CA LYS A 370 15.59 -18.69 -2.68
C LYS A 370 14.36 -19.33 -3.33
N SER A 371 13.76 -20.32 -2.66
CA SER A 371 12.56 -21.04 -3.06
C SER A 371 11.63 -21.21 -1.86
N TYR A 372 10.33 -21.32 -2.10
CA TYR A 372 9.36 -21.53 -1.03
C TYR A 372 9.54 -22.89 -0.35
N MET A 373 9.96 -22.86 0.92
CA MET A 373 10.25 -24.05 1.75
C MET A 373 9.89 -23.76 3.23
N PRO A 374 8.60 -23.54 3.56
CA PRO A 374 8.17 -22.98 4.85
C PRO A 374 8.66 -23.79 6.05
N ASP A 375 8.69 -25.12 5.96
CA ASP A 375 9.20 -26.04 7.01
C ASP A 375 10.68 -25.80 7.39
N SER A 376 11.43 -25.04 6.58
CA SER A 376 12.84 -24.69 6.82
C SER A 376 13.03 -23.25 7.31
N PHE A 377 11.99 -22.42 7.27
CA PHE A 377 12.09 -20.98 7.54
C PHE A 377 12.08 -20.69 9.05
N VAL A 378 12.81 -19.65 9.45
CA VAL A 378 12.84 -19.19 10.85
C VAL A 378 11.61 -18.33 11.14
N GLU A 379 10.57 -18.93 11.73
CA GLU A 379 9.33 -18.25 12.11
C GLU A 379 9.54 -17.08 13.09
N ILE A 380 8.68 -16.06 12.95
CA ILE A 380 8.53 -14.94 13.88
C ILE A 380 7.42 -15.31 14.87
N ASN A 381 7.83 -15.76 16.05
CA ASN A 381 6.94 -16.25 17.10
C ASN A 381 5.81 -15.27 17.47
N GLY A 382 4.59 -15.79 17.62
CA GLY A 382 3.50 -15.11 18.33
C GLY A 382 2.69 -14.09 17.54
N GLY A 383 2.59 -14.24 16.21
CA GLY A 383 1.82 -13.30 15.36
C GLY A 383 2.50 -11.94 15.21
N LEU A 384 3.82 -11.88 15.40
CA LEU A 384 4.61 -10.65 15.31
C LEU A 384 5.12 -10.35 13.87
N GLY A 385 4.61 -11.07 12.87
CA GLY A 385 4.89 -10.78 11.46
C GLY A 385 4.37 -9.39 11.06
N THR A 386 5.15 -8.66 10.25
CA THR A 386 4.86 -7.27 9.86
C THR A 386 4.44 -7.17 8.39
N PRO A 387 3.88 -6.02 7.94
CA PRO A 387 3.68 -5.76 6.51
C PRO A 387 4.98 -5.89 5.69
N ALA A 388 4.88 -6.42 4.47
CA ALA A 388 6.00 -6.62 3.58
C ALA A 388 6.61 -5.29 3.10
N SER A 389 7.87 -5.06 3.50
CA SER A 389 8.72 -3.99 2.98
C SER A 389 9.09 -4.24 1.50
N ILE A 390 9.58 -3.22 0.78
CA ILE A 390 9.83 -3.32 -0.67
C ILE A 390 10.78 -4.48 -1.04
N VAL A 391 11.83 -4.72 -0.25
CA VAL A 391 12.72 -5.89 -0.44
C VAL A 391 12.00 -7.23 -0.26
N GLN A 392 11.00 -7.31 0.62
CA GLN A 392 10.20 -8.52 0.83
C GLN A 392 9.14 -8.69 -0.27
N LYS A 393 8.54 -7.60 -0.77
CA LYS A 393 7.68 -7.63 -1.97
C LYS A 393 8.41 -8.20 -3.18
N MET A 394 9.68 -7.81 -3.39
CA MET A 394 10.56 -8.39 -4.43
C MET A 394 10.83 -9.90 -4.28
N ARG A 395 10.41 -10.53 -3.17
CA ARG A 395 10.61 -11.95 -2.84
C ARG A 395 9.30 -12.68 -2.50
N LYS A 396 8.12 -12.12 -2.82
CA LYS A 396 6.79 -12.72 -2.49
C LYS A 396 6.71 -14.21 -2.80
N GLU A 397 7.13 -14.64 -3.99
CA GLU A 397 7.07 -16.06 -4.40
C GLU A 397 7.92 -16.97 -3.49
N ALA A 398 9.13 -16.54 -3.09
CA ALA A 398 9.97 -17.31 -2.17
C ALA A 398 9.43 -17.30 -0.72
N LEU A 399 8.72 -16.25 -0.31
CA LEU A 399 8.14 -16.11 1.03
C LEU A 399 6.79 -16.82 1.19
N THR A 400 5.98 -16.91 0.13
CA THR A 400 4.57 -17.34 0.20
C THR A 400 4.22 -18.53 -0.70
N GLY A 401 5.06 -18.87 -1.68
CA GLY A 401 4.77 -19.85 -2.72
C GLY A 401 3.90 -19.32 -3.86
N GLU A 402 3.38 -18.10 -3.76
CA GLU A 402 2.53 -17.47 -4.78
C GLU A 402 3.21 -16.20 -5.35
N PRO A 403 3.43 -16.11 -6.68
CA PRO A 403 3.89 -14.87 -7.30
C PRO A 403 2.80 -13.78 -7.28
N TYR A 404 3.12 -12.58 -7.77
CA TYR A 404 2.08 -11.60 -8.12
C TYR A 404 1.44 -11.98 -9.46
N THR A 405 0.16 -11.65 -9.61
CA THR A 405 -0.58 -11.82 -10.87
C THR A 405 -0.19 -10.77 -11.90
N ASP A 406 -0.39 -11.08 -13.19
CA ASP A 406 -0.16 -10.13 -14.29
C ASP A 406 -0.98 -8.84 -14.14
N GLU A 407 -2.17 -8.92 -13.54
CA GLU A 407 -3.04 -7.76 -13.29
C GLU A 407 -2.49 -6.85 -12.18
N GLU A 408 -2.00 -7.42 -11.07
CA GLU A 408 -1.32 -6.66 -10.01
C GLU A 408 -0.06 -5.97 -10.53
N ILE A 409 0.79 -6.71 -11.27
CA ILE A 409 2.02 -6.17 -11.86
C ILE A 409 1.72 -5.06 -12.87
N LYS A 410 0.72 -5.27 -13.76
CA LYS A 410 0.32 -4.27 -14.74
C LYS A 410 -0.24 -3.00 -14.09
N LYS A 411 -1.03 -3.12 -13.02
CA LYS A 411 -1.53 -1.96 -12.27
C LYS A 411 -0.37 -1.23 -11.58
N ALA A 412 0.48 -1.95 -10.86
CA ALA A 412 1.62 -1.36 -10.14
C ALA A 412 2.60 -0.64 -11.08
N LYS A 413 2.80 -1.13 -12.30
CA LYS A 413 3.60 -0.44 -13.33
C LYS A 413 2.94 0.83 -13.87
N LEU A 414 1.61 0.87 -13.98
CA LEU A 414 0.87 2.09 -14.35
C LEU A 414 0.96 3.14 -13.22
N ASP A 415 0.64 2.74 -11.99
CA ASP A 415 0.67 3.59 -10.80
C ASP A 415 2.08 4.16 -10.55
N ALA A 416 3.13 3.37 -10.81
CA ALA A 416 4.51 3.84 -10.78
C ALA A 416 4.84 4.83 -11.91
N ALA A 417 4.44 4.55 -13.16
CA ALA A 417 4.79 5.41 -14.30
C ALA A 417 4.29 6.85 -14.15
N ASP A 418 3.10 7.06 -13.58
CA ASP A 418 2.58 8.41 -13.31
C ASP A 418 3.41 9.15 -12.23
N ALA A 419 3.88 8.45 -11.20
CA ALA A 419 4.75 9.03 -10.17
C ALA A 419 6.17 9.31 -10.69
N LEU A 420 6.73 8.39 -11.48
CA LEU A 420 8.05 8.55 -12.11
C LEU A 420 8.08 9.72 -13.09
N LYS A 421 6.99 9.96 -13.81
CA LYS A 421 6.85 11.11 -14.71
C LYS A 421 6.92 12.45 -13.96
N ILE A 422 6.36 12.53 -12.75
CA ILE A 422 6.47 13.72 -11.89
C ILE A 422 7.91 13.89 -11.41
N LEU A 423 8.48 12.83 -10.80
CA LEU A 423 9.86 12.83 -10.32
C LEU A 423 10.86 13.19 -11.43
N LYS A 424 10.67 12.70 -12.66
CA LYS A 424 11.50 13.00 -13.82
C LYS A 424 11.40 14.46 -14.25
N ALA A 425 10.20 15.04 -14.33
CA ALA A 425 10.03 16.46 -14.66
C ALA A 425 10.70 17.38 -13.63
N ASP A 426 10.57 17.06 -12.34
CA ASP A 426 11.22 17.82 -11.26
C ASP A 426 12.74 17.61 -11.20
N ALA A 427 13.22 16.39 -11.46
CA ALA A 427 14.65 16.09 -11.52
C ALA A 427 15.35 16.77 -12.71
N THR A 428 14.74 16.78 -13.91
CA THR A 428 15.23 17.57 -15.05
C THR A 428 15.24 19.08 -14.73
N SER A 429 14.25 19.57 -13.98
CA SER A 429 14.22 20.98 -13.52
C SER A 429 15.36 21.31 -12.56
N PHE A 430 15.62 20.44 -11.56
CA PHE A 430 16.79 20.54 -10.68
C PHE A 430 18.09 20.49 -11.48
N MET A 431 18.24 19.56 -12.43
CA MET A 431 19.45 19.45 -13.25
C MET A 431 19.66 20.68 -14.15
N GLY A 432 18.60 21.31 -14.66
CA GLY A 432 18.69 22.58 -15.38
C GLY A 432 19.26 23.74 -14.55
N ILE A 433 19.12 23.70 -13.22
CA ILE A 433 19.78 24.63 -12.29
C ILE A 433 21.20 24.15 -11.99
N TYR A 434 21.40 22.86 -11.71
CA TYR A 434 22.68 22.26 -11.34
C TYR A 434 23.77 22.35 -12.42
N THR A 435 23.36 22.28 -13.69
CA THR A 435 24.24 22.39 -14.86
C THR A 435 24.54 23.83 -15.28
N ASN A 436 23.69 24.78 -14.87
CA ASN A 436 23.86 26.21 -15.10
C ASN A 436 24.77 26.81 -14.03
N ARG A 437 26.08 26.62 -14.20
CA ARG A 437 27.12 27.25 -13.39
C ARG A 437 27.47 28.60 -14.02
N ALA A 438 27.41 29.68 -13.25
CA ALA A 438 27.60 31.03 -13.76
C ALA A 438 29.09 31.34 -14.08
N THR A 439 29.43 32.59 -14.38
CA THR A 439 30.79 33.01 -14.80
C THR A 439 31.90 32.77 -13.74
N ASP A 440 31.49 32.50 -12.51
CA ASP A 440 32.27 32.15 -11.31
C ASP A 440 32.36 30.62 -11.10
N PHE A 441 31.63 29.84 -11.90
CA PHE A 441 31.37 28.40 -11.80
C PHE A 441 30.50 27.96 -10.61
N GLU A 442 29.78 28.90 -9.97
CA GLU A 442 28.89 28.62 -8.83
C GLU A 442 27.42 28.43 -9.27
N ASN A 443 26.65 27.69 -8.46
CA ASN A 443 25.18 27.67 -8.46
C ASN A 443 24.67 27.24 -7.05
N PRO A 444 23.36 27.32 -6.72
CA PRO A 444 22.87 27.03 -5.37
C PRO A 444 23.27 25.69 -4.74
N TYR A 445 23.69 24.72 -5.56
CA TYR A 445 24.05 23.35 -5.18
C TYR A 445 25.53 23.02 -5.44
N TYR A 446 26.35 23.98 -5.88
CA TYR A 446 27.74 23.79 -6.27
C TYR A 446 28.57 25.05 -5.98
N HIS A 447 29.46 24.98 -4.99
CA HIS A 447 30.27 26.11 -4.48
C HIS A 447 31.71 25.63 -4.18
N ASP A 448 32.69 26.53 -4.21
CA ASP A 448 34.13 26.21 -3.93
C ASP A 448 34.70 25.00 -4.73
N GLY A 449 34.11 24.68 -5.89
CA GLY A 449 34.49 23.52 -6.71
C GLY A 449 33.96 22.17 -6.23
N ALA A 450 32.95 22.15 -5.34
CA ALA A 450 32.34 20.94 -4.79
C ALA A 450 30.80 21.00 -4.75
N ARG A 451 30.16 19.83 -4.73
CA ARG A 451 28.70 19.72 -4.54
C ARG A 451 28.32 20.06 -3.10
N ASP A 452 27.40 21.00 -2.93
CA ASP A 452 26.77 21.27 -1.64
C ASP A 452 25.72 20.20 -1.33
N LYS A 453 26.14 19.24 -0.51
CA LYS A 453 25.29 18.09 -0.14
C LYS A 453 24.22 18.42 0.91
N GLU A 454 24.30 19.60 1.53
CA GLU A 454 23.29 20.05 2.49
C GLU A 454 22.19 20.80 1.72
N ALA A 455 22.54 21.70 0.79
CA ALA A 455 21.59 22.34 -0.11
C ALA A 455 20.83 21.35 -1.04
N ILE A 456 21.49 20.27 -1.48
CA ILE A 456 20.84 19.18 -2.24
C ILE A 456 19.84 18.38 -1.39
N GLU A 457 20.11 18.20 -0.09
CA GLU A 457 19.19 17.54 0.85
C GLU A 457 18.01 18.46 1.21
N GLU A 458 18.28 19.74 1.48
CA GLU A 458 17.26 20.76 1.74
C GLU A 458 16.29 20.91 0.55
N ALA A 459 16.79 20.95 -0.69
CA ALA A 459 15.94 20.99 -1.89
C ALA A 459 15.01 19.77 -2.04
N ALA A 460 15.43 18.58 -1.59
CA ALA A 460 14.60 17.37 -1.59
C ALA A 460 13.54 17.41 -0.46
N ILE A 461 13.91 17.93 0.71
CA ILE A 461 13.01 18.12 1.86
C ILE A 461 11.93 19.15 1.50
N ASP A 462 12.32 20.32 0.98
CA ASP A 462 11.41 21.39 0.57
C ASP A 462 10.41 20.91 -0.47
N LYS A 463 10.89 20.21 -1.52
CA LYS A 463 10.02 19.73 -2.59
C LYS A 463 8.90 18.83 -2.07
N VAL A 464 9.19 17.94 -1.12
CA VAL A 464 8.20 17.01 -0.55
C VAL A 464 7.33 17.69 0.51
N THR A 465 7.90 18.59 1.30
CA THR A 465 7.16 19.38 2.29
C THR A 465 6.11 20.27 1.62
N ASN A 466 6.46 20.90 0.49
CA ASN A 466 5.51 21.68 -0.33
C ASN A 466 4.39 20.80 -0.92
N LEU A 467 4.71 19.63 -1.50
CA LEU A 467 3.69 18.70 -2.04
C LEU A 467 2.73 18.18 -0.95
N ALA A 468 3.25 17.90 0.25
CA ALA A 468 2.45 17.50 1.40
C ALA A 468 1.58 18.68 1.91
N GLN A 469 2.13 19.90 1.95
CA GLN A 469 1.40 21.13 2.28
C GLN A 469 0.23 21.38 1.32
N GLU A 470 0.45 21.32 0.01
CA GLU A 470 -0.61 21.50 -1.00
C GLU A 470 -1.73 20.46 -0.83
N THR A 471 -1.34 19.19 -0.64
CA THR A 471 -2.27 18.07 -0.45
C THR A 471 -3.10 18.22 0.83
N TYR A 472 -2.45 18.60 1.95
CA TYR A 472 -3.14 18.83 3.23
C TYR A 472 -4.08 20.03 3.15
N LEU A 473 -3.58 21.18 2.64
CA LEU A 473 -4.35 22.43 2.54
C LEU A 473 -5.60 22.27 1.67
N LYS A 474 -5.48 21.55 0.55
CA LYS A 474 -6.62 21.19 -0.30
C LYS A 474 -7.64 20.36 0.49
N THR A 475 -7.20 19.25 1.10
CA THR A 475 -8.07 18.32 1.84
C THR A 475 -8.81 19.04 2.97
N TYR A 476 -8.09 19.83 3.76
CA TYR A 476 -8.66 20.64 4.84
C TYR A 476 -9.69 21.66 4.33
N ASN A 477 -9.42 22.36 3.22
CA ASN A 477 -10.36 23.31 2.63
C ASN A 477 -11.65 22.63 2.12
N GLU A 478 -11.53 21.45 1.51
CA GLU A 478 -12.67 20.63 1.05
C GLU A 478 -13.50 20.09 2.24
N GLU A 479 -12.85 19.59 3.30
CA GLU A 479 -13.51 19.06 4.51
C GLU A 479 -14.20 20.15 5.34
N TYR A 480 -13.52 21.26 5.61
CA TYR A 480 -13.96 22.29 6.56
C TYR A 480 -14.69 23.47 5.90
N GLY A 481 -14.90 23.44 4.58
CA GLY A 481 -15.54 24.50 3.80
C GLY A 481 -14.79 25.84 3.88
N THR A 482 -13.46 25.80 3.96
CA THR A 482 -12.59 26.98 4.04
C THR A 482 -11.92 27.28 2.71
N ASN A 483 -11.25 28.43 2.63
CA ASN A 483 -10.45 28.84 1.48
C ASN A 483 -9.17 29.52 1.99
N TYR A 484 -8.42 28.79 2.81
CA TYR A 484 -7.08 29.19 3.22
C TYR A 484 -6.12 29.07 2.03
N ALA A 485 -5.25 30.07 1.87
CA ALA A 485 -4.25 30.13 0.79
C ALA A 485 -2.88 29.62 1.25
N ASP A 486 -2.62 29.63 2.56
CA ASP A 486 -1.40 29.12 3.19
C ASP A 486 -1.80 28.22 4.37
N ILE A 487 -1.08 27.12 4.59
CA ILE A 487 -1.35 26.18 5.68
C ILE A 487 -1.17 26.85 7.06
N THR A 488 -0.26 27.82 7.17
CA THR A 488 -0.01 28.58 8.41
C THR A 488 -1.20 29.42 8.88
N GLU A 489 -2.20 29.66 8.02
CA GLU A 489 -3.48 30.29 8.40
C GLU A 489 -4.37 29.38 9.26
N ILE A 490 -4.06 28.07 9.34
CA ILE A 490 -4.78 27.08 10.15
C ILE A 490 -4.32 27.20 11.62
N ASP A 491 -5.13 27.89 12.42
CA ASP A 491 -4.88 28.14 13.85
C ASP A 491 -5.13 26.93 14.79
N GLY A 492 -5.53 25.79 14.25
CA GLY A 492 -5.78 24.54 14.98
C GLY A 492 -7.04 24.51 15.85
N ARG A 493 -7.88 25.55 15.89
CA ARG A 493 -9.10 25.55 16.71
C ARG A 493 -10.19 24.57 16.24
N LYS A 494 -10.09 24.04 15.02
CA LYS A 494 -10.97 22.97 14.49
C LYS A 494 -10.41 21.57 14.72
N THR A 495 -9.11 21.38 14.49
CA THR A 495 -8.43 20.07 14.36
C THR A 495 -7.50 19.72 15.53
N GLY A 496 -7.25 20.64 16.46
CA GLY A 496 -6.27 20.47 17.55
C GLY A 496 -4.80 20.67 17.15
N LEU A 497 -4.50 20.72 15.85
CA LEU A 497 -3.16 20.95 15.28
C LEU A 497 -3.15 22.21 14.42
N SER A 498 -2.18 23.09 14.67
CA SER A 498 -1.94 24.26 13.81
C SER A 498 -1.17 23.86 12.56
N GLY A 499 -1.31 24.64 11.48
CA GLY A 499 -0.60 24.41 10.22
C GLY A 499 0.92 24.37 10.39
N GLN A 500 1.47 25.20 11.28
CA GLN A 500 2.90 25.16 11.61
C GLN A 500 3.30 23.82 12.23
N THR A 501 2.52 23.29 13.18
CA THR A 501 2.80 21.98 13.79
C THR A 501 2.75 20.84 12.76
N ILE A 502 1.89 20.96 11.75
CA ILE A 502 1.79 20.00 10.65
C ILE A 502 3.03 20.10 9.74
N LEU A 503 3.47 21.31 9.38
CA LEU A 503 4.72 21.54 8.65
C LEU A 503 5.95 21.02 9.40
N ASP A 504 6.09 21.35 10.67
CA ASP A 504 7.19 20.90 11.54
C ASP A 504 7.27 19.36 11.58
N THR A 505 6.10 18.70 11.60
CA THR A 505 5.97 17.23 11.60
C THR A 505 6.34 16.62 10.25
N VAL A 506 5.83 17.17 9.14
CA VAL A 506 6.15 16.72 7.77
C VAL A 506 7.64 16.89 7.47
N ASN A 507 8.22 18.05 7.81
CA ASN A 507 9.65 18.30 7.64
C ASN A 507 10.49 17.32 8.51
N GLY A 508 10.08 17.11 9.77
CA GLY A 508 10.68 16.09 10.64
C GLY A 508 10.65 14.68 10.05
N TYR A 509 9.54 14.29 9.38
CA TYR A 509 9.46 13.02 8.65
C TYR A 509 10.44 12.97 7.47
N ALA A 510 10.50 14.00 6.63
CA ALA A 510 11.41 14.07 5.49
C ALA A 510 12.89 13.96 5.92
N ILE A 511 13.31 14.76 6.89
CA ILE A 511 14.65 14.71 7.50
C ILE A 511 14.94 13.32 8.07
N SER A 512 13.99 12.71 8.79
CA SER A 512 14.19 11.38 9.39
C SER A 512 14.35 10.27 8.35
N GLY A 513 13.66 10.39 7.21
CA GLY A 513 13.78 9.46 6.08
C GLY A 513 15.14 9.54 5.41
N ILE A 514 15.54 10.74 4.97
CA ILE A 514 16.81 10.94 4.26
C ILE A 514 18.01 10.65 5.18
N SER A 515 18.01 11.09 6.43
CA SER A 515 19.11 10.79 7.37
C SER A 515 19.23 9.29 7.68
N THR A 516 18.11 8.56 7.79
CA THR A 516 18.11 7.10 7.94
C THR A 516 18.65 6.41 6.68
N TYR A 517 18.21 6.86 5.49
CA TYR A 517 18.69 6.39 4.19
C TYR A 517 20.22 6.59 4.05
N LYS A 518 20.70 7.83 4.21
CA LYS A 518 22.14 8.19 4.10
C LYS A 518 23.00 7.35 5.03
N ARG A 519 22.56 7.14 6.28
CA ARG A 519 23.25 6.30 7.26
C ARG A 519 23.30 4.83 6.81
N ALA A 520 22.15 4.27 6.42
CA ALA A 520 22.06 2.87 6.01
C ALA A 520 22.88 2.60 4.73
N TYR A 521 22.78 3.47 3.72
CA TYR A 521 23.52 3.36 2.46
C TYR A 521 25.03 3.27 2.68
N GLN A 522 25.57 4.20 3.49
CA GLN A 522 26.99 4.25 3.85
C GLN A 522 27.44 3.09 4.75
N GLU A 523 26.52 2.47 5.51
CA GLU A 523 26.78 1.27 6.31
C GLU A 523 26.87 0.02 5.43
N LYS A 524 25.99 -0.12 4.42
CA LYS A 524 25.96 -1.29 3.53
C LYS A 524 27.09 -1.31 2.51
N LEU A 525 27.47 -0.14 1.94
CA LEU A 525 28.69 -0.02 1.13
C LEU A 525 29.94 -0.47 1.90
N LYS A 526 30.10 -0.02 3.16
CA LYS A 526 31.21 -0.44 4.05
C LYS A 526 31.16 -1.91 4.45
N SER A 527 30.00 -2.56 4.30
CA SER A 527 29.79 -3.98 4.55
C SER A 527 30.04 -4.85 3.30
N GLY A 528 30.35 -4.25 2.15
CA GLY A 528 30.65 -4.96 0.90
C GLY A 528 29.44 -5.31 0.03
N TYR A 529 28.28 -4.71 0.27
CA TYR A 529 27.14 -4.79 -0.65
C TYR A 529 27.40 -3.94 -1.91
N SER A 530 26.75 -4.28 -3.03
CA SER A 530 26.78 -3.46 -4.24
C SER A 530 26.13 -2.08 -4.01
N GLN A 531 26.34 -1.13 -4.94
CA GLN A 531 25.66 0.16 -4.89
C GLN A 531 24.13 -0.03 -4.92
N THR A 532 23.62 -0.85 -5.84
CA THR A 532 22.20 -1.15 -6.02
C THR A 532 21.58 -1.84 -4.80
N ASP A 533 22.24 -2.85 -4.22
CA ASP A 533 21.77 -3.53 -3.01
C ASP A 533 21.76 -2.56 -1.82
N SER A 534 22.83 -1.79 -1.65
CA SER A 534 22.95 -0.79 -0.58
C SER A 534 21.84 0.26 -0.68
N MET A 535 21.55 0.72 -1.90
CA MET A 535 20.49 1.69 -2.19
C MET A 535 19.11 1.13 -1.85
N LEU A 536 18.81 -0.08 -2.34
CA LEU A 536 17.54 -0.77 -2.11
C LEU A 536 17.28 -1.06 -0.62
N ILE A 537 18.29 -1.56 0.11
CA ILE A 537 18.21 -1.80 1.56
C ILE A 537 18.00 -0.46 2.29
N ALA A 538 18.73 0.59 1.91
CA ALA A 538 18.63 1.89 2.55
C ALA A 538 17.26 2.56 2.34
N THR A 539 16.69 2.52 1.13
CA THR A 539 15.32 2.99 0.87
C THR A 539 14.32 2.16 1.68
N SER A 540 14.47 0.83 1.70
CA SER A 540 13.59 -0.06 2.47
C SER A 540 13.67 0.09 3.99
N LEU A 541 14.68 0.80 4.52
CA LEU A 541 14.80 1.14 5.93
C LEU A 541 14.35 2.58 6.21
N GLY A 542 14.74 3.54 5.36
CA GLY A 542 14.39 4.95 5.52
C GLY A 542 12.90 5.25 5.29
N SER A 543 12.23 4.54 4.37
CA SER A 543 10.82 4.75 4.06
C SER A 543 9.84 4.22 5.13
N LYS A 544 10.29 3.48 6.15
CA LYS A 544 9.38 2.88 7.13
C LYS A 544 8.72 3.93 8.03
N GLY A 545 7.40 3.99 8.01
CA GLY A 545 6.59 4.67 9.01
C GLY A 545 6.48 3.86 10.32
N ILE A 546 5.74 4.38 11.30
CA ILE A 546 5.54 3.73 12.59
C ILE A 546 4.61 2.50 12.49
N MET A 547 3.60 2.52 11.61
CA MET A 547 2.67 1.39 11.43
C MET A 547 3.30 0.23 10.66
N ASP A 548 4.29 0.49 9.79
CA ASP A 548 5.10 -0.54 9.10
C ASP A 548 5.96 -1.39 10.07
N GLN A 549 6.05 -0.97 11.33
CA GLN A 549 6.81 -1.63 12.40
C GLN A 549 5.89 -2.35 13.40
N LEU A 550 4.56 -2.19 13.30
CA LEU A 550 3.61 -2.96 14.09
C LEU A 550 3.39 -4.34 13.48
N PRO A 551 3.14 -5.38 14.29
CA PRO A 551 2.60 -6.65 13.80
C PRO A 551 1.33 -6.44 12.98
N SER A 552 1.17 -7.18 11.88
CA SER A 552 0.00 -7.09 11.01
C SER A 552 -1.30 -7.27 11.77
N ASP A 553 -1.39 -8.22 12.71
CA ASP A 553 -2.59 -8.45 13.51
C ASP A 553 -2.95 -7.24 14.40
N VAL A 554 -1.94 -6.54 14.94
CA VAL A 554 -2.14 -5.33 15.75
C VAL A 554 -2.54 -4.16 14.86
N ASN A 555 -1.86 -3.97 13.73
CA ASN A 555 -2.15 -2.93 12.75
C ASN A 555 -3.58 -3.07 12.18
N ASN A 556 -3.93 -4.28 11.73
CA ASN A 556 -5.26 -4.64 11.24
C ASN A 556 -6.34 -4.46 12.33
N SER A 557 -6.07 -4.87 13.58
CA SER A 557 -7.00 -4.69 14.70
C SER A 557 -7.29 -3.22 15.01
N LEU A 558 -6.24 -2.39 15.05
CA LEU A 558 -6.37 -0.96 15.35
C LEU A 558 -6.98 -0.20 14.17
N THR A 559 -6.70 -0.61 12.93
CA THR A 559 -7.35 -0.09 11.71
C THR A 559 -8.84 -0.44 11.70
N GLU A 560 -9.20 -1.69 12.03
CA GLU A 560 -10.61 -2.11 12.18
C GLU A 560 -11.31 -1.29 13.27
N MET A 561 -10.64 -1.00 14.39
CA MET A 561 -11.15 -0.11 15.44
C MET A 561 -11.27 1.35 15.01
N GLY A 562 -10.38 1.87 14.16
CA GLY A 562 -10.46 3.22 13.60
C GLY A 562 -11.64 3.42 12.64
N ALA A 563 -12.02 2.38 11.91
CA ALA A 563 -13.19 2.37 11.03
C ALA A 563 -14.52 1.98 11.73
N MET A 564 -14.53 1.77 13.05
CA MET A 564 -15.63 1.12 13.75
C MET A 564 -16.73 2.09 14.19
N ASN A 565 -17.79 2.23 13.37
CA ASN A 565 -19.02 2.92 13.77
C ASN A 565 -19.72 2.21 14.96
N THR A 566 -19.26 2.53 16.17
CA THR A 566 -19.64 1.83 17.39
C THR A 566 -21.06 2.20 17.82
N TYR A 567 -21.52 3.42 17.54
CA TYR A 567 -22.93 3.78 17.67
C TYR A 567 -23.84 2.90 16.79
N GLY A 568 -23.47 2.68 15.53
CA GLY A 568 -24.17 1.79 14.59
C GLY A 568 -24.26 0.34 15.08
N ILE A 569 -23.13 -0.20 15.56
CA ILE A 569 -23.05 -1.55 16.11
C ILE A 569 -23.88 -1.71 17.40
N ILE A 570 -23.75 -0.78 18.36
CA ILE A 570 -24.48 -0.88 19.63
C ILE A 570 -25.98 -0.63 19.43
N ALA A 571 -26.39 0.32 18.59
CA ALA A 571 -27.81 0.55 18.32
C ALA A 571 -28.44 -0.58 17.47
N GLY A 572 -27.76 -1.00 16.39
CA GLY A 572 -28.28 -1.99 15.45
C GLY A 572 -28.11 -3.43 15.93
N LYS A 573 -26.86 -3.89 16.11
CA LYS A 573 -26.52 -5.30 16.39
C LYS A 573 -26.78 -5.71 17.83
N ILE A 574 -26.54 -4.82 18.80
CA ILE A 574 -26.81 -5.11 20.22
C ILE A 574 -28.23 -4.66 20.60
N GLY A 575 -28.60 -3.41 20.27
CA GLY A 575 -29.89 -2.81 20.57
C GLY A 575 -31.05 -3.48 19.84
N PHE A 576 -31.24 -3.21 18.55
CA PHE A 576 -32.37 -3.72 17.78
C PHE A 576 -32.36 -5.25 17.61
N ALA A 577 -31.22 -5.89 17.37
CA ALA A 577 -31.18 -7.33 17.11
C ALA A 577 -31.21 -8.22 18.38
N MET A 578 -30.72 -7.75 19.53
CA MET A 578 -30.73 -8.53 20.78
C MET A 578 -31.64 -7.92 21.86
N SER A 579 -31.28 -6.76 22.41
CA SER A 579 -31.92 -6.17 23.59
C SER A 579 -33.40 -5.85 23.37
N CYS A 580 -33.71 -5.15 22.29
CA CYS A 580 -35.07 -4.77 21.88
C CYS A 580 -35.81 -5.91 21.14
N LEU A 581 -35.20 -7.09 21.00
CA LEU A 581 -35.88 -8.30 20.52
C LEU A 581 -36.39 -9.15 21.68
N LEU A 582 -35.66 -9.20 22.81
CA LEU A 582 -35.92 -10.11 23.93
C LEU A 582 -37.31 -9.95 24.57
N ILE A 583 -37.75 -8.72 24.86
CA ILE A 583 -39.05 -8.50 25.52
C ILE A 583 -40.23 -8.82 24.57
N PRO A 584 -40.28 -8.32 23.31
CA PRO A 584 -41.30 -8.73 22.34
C PRO A 584 -41.28 -10.22 22.04
N MET A 585 -40.11 -10.86 21.98
CA MET A 585 -39.95 -12.29 21.74
C MET A 585 -40.68 -13.13 22.80
N VAL A 586 -40.40 -12.89 24.09
CA VAL A 586 -41.03 -13.62 25.20
C VAL A 586 -42.55 -13.38 25.22
N TYR A 587 -42.99 -12.14 25.06
CA TYR A 587 -44.43 -11.83 25.00
C TYR A 587 -45.11 -12.53 23.81
N THR A 588 -44.45 -12.58 22.66
CA THR A 588 -44.96 -13.24 21.44
C THR A 588 -45.14 -14.75 21.65
N VAL A 589 -44.17 -15.42 22.27
CA VAL A 589 -44.25 -16.84 22.64
C VAL A 589 -45.47 -17.11 23.55
N MET A 590 -45.71 -16.26 24.54
CA MET A 590 -46.85 -16.36 25.46
C MET A 590 -48.18 -16.07 24.77
N LEU A 591 -48.27 -14.98 24.00
CA LEU A 591 -49.48 -14.57 23.28
C LEU A 591 -49.90 -15.62 22.24
N SER A 592 -48.94 -16.11 21.47
CA SER A 592 -49.18 -17.13 20.45
C SER A 592 -49.70 -18.45 21.06
N THR A 593 -49.20 -18.81 22.24
CA THR A 593 -49.71 -19.94 23.04
C THR A 593 -51.12 -19.67 23.57
N SER A 594 -51.41 -18.47 24.08
CA SER A 594 -52.71 -18.13 24.68
C SER A 594 -53.84 -17.96 23.66
N LEU A 595 -53.53 -17.62 22.40
CA LEU A 595 -54.52 -17.45 21.34
C LEU A 595 -55.13 -18.76 20.82
N VAL A 596 -54.38 -19.88 20.85
CA VAL A 596 -54.82 -21.15 20.25
C VAL A 596 -54.73 -22.30 21.24
N SER A 597 -53.54 -22.84 21.52
CA SER A 597 -53.40 -24.07 22.34
C SER A 597 -53.98 -23.94 23.75
N GLN A 598 -53.87 -22.78 24.41
CA GLN A 598 -54.48 -22.55 25.72
C GLN A 598 -56.02 -22.50 25.66
N LYS A 599 -56.63 -22.05 24.56
CA LYS A 599 -58.10 -22.07 24.38
C LYS A 599 -58.64 -23.49 24.14
N ILE A 600 -57.81 -24.38 23.60
CA ILE A 600 -58.10 -25.82 23.51
C ILE A 600 -58.03 -26.45 24.91
N GLU A 601 -56.89 -26.27 25.61
CA GLU A 601 -56.65 -26.92 26.90
C GLU A 601 -57.63 -26.47 28.01
N ASN A 602 -58.07 -25.20 27.98
CA ASN A 602 -59.09 -24.68 28.89
C ASN A 602 -60.54 -24.97 28.44
N GLY A 603 -60.75 -25.68 27.32
CA GLY A 603 -62.07 -25.95 26.73
C GLY A 603 -62.84 -24.74 26.18
N SER A 604 -62.34 -23.51 26.37
CA SER A 604 -63.07 -22.28 26.03
C SER A 604 -63.37 -22.13 24.53
N LEU A 605 -62.57 -22.78 23.67
CA LEU A 605 -62.77 -22.83 22.23
C LEU A 605 -64.12 -23.48 21.81
N ALA A 606 -64.70 -24.35 22.64
CA ALA A 606 -66.01 -24.97 22.38
C ALA A 606 -67.16 -23.94 22.36
N PHE A 607 -67.07 -22.89 23.20
CA PHE A 607 -68.03 -21.78 23.17
C PHE A 607 -67.89 -20.95 21.89
N THR A 608 -66.68 -20.78 21.35
CA THR A 608 -66.47 -20.07 20.08
C THR A 608 -67.11 -20.82 18.90
N PHE A 609 -66.97 -22.15 18.83
CA PHE A 609 -67.59 -22.98 17.78
C PHE A 609 -69.07 -23.30 18.01
N SER A 610 -69.63 -23.01 19.19
CA SER A 610 -71.08 -22.94 19.40
C SER A 610 -71.74 -21.78 18.63
N THR A 611 -70.96 -20.79 18.19
CA THR A 611 -71.41 -19.74 17.26
C THR A 611 -71.11 -20.14 15.80
N PRO A 612 -71.78 -19.56 14.77
CA PRO A 612 -71.62 -19.97 13.38
C PRO A 612 -70.31 -19.46 12.73
N ILE A 613 -69.16 -19.80 13.33
CA ILE A 613 -67.80 -19.47 12.91
C ILE A 613 -67.06 -20.77 12.55
N THR A 614 -66.32 -20.78 11.45
CA THR A 614 -65.57 -21.98 11.02
C THR A 614 -64.19 -22.05 11.67
N ARG A 615 -63.62 -23.26 11.82
CA ARG A 615 -62.23 -23.46 12.30
C ARG A 615 -61.21 -22.64 11.52
N GLU A 616 -61.38 -22.59 10.20
CA GLU A 616 -60.57 -21.79 9.26
C GLU A 616 -60.73 -20.28 9.51
N SER A 617 -61.95 -19.81 9.78
CA SER A 617 -62.19 -18.41 10.15
C SER A 617 -61.58 -18.04 11.49
N PHE A 618 -61.58 -18.95 12.46
CA PHE A 618 -60.96 -18.75 13.77
C PHE A 618 -59.45 -18.57 13.65
N ILE A 619 -58.74 -19.58 13.12
CA ILE A 619 -57.27 -19.58 13.07
C ILE A 619 -56.71 -18.45 12.19
N PHE A 620 -57.38 -18.11 11.07
CA PHE A 620 -57.01 -16.97 10.25
C PHE A 620 -57.16 -15.64 11.01
N THR A 621 -58.23 -15.49 11.80
CA THR A 621 -58.48 -14.25 12.56
C THR A 621 -57.48 -14.06 13.69
N GLU A 622 -57.16 -15.12 14.45
CA GLU A 622 -56.17 -15.04 15.53
C GLU A 622 -54.75 -14.84 14.99
N GLY A 623 -54.43 -15.41 13.82
CA GLY A 623 -53.18 -15.14 13.10
C GLY A 623 -53.09 -13.67 12.66
N ALA A 624 -54.16 -13.12 12.07
CA ALA A 624 -54.23 -11.71 11.70
C ALA A 624 -54.17 -10.76 12.91
N PHE A 625 -54.72 -11.17 14.06
CA PHE A 625 -54.57 -10.43 15.32
C PHE A 625 -53.12 -10.48 15.85
N LEU A 626 -52.46 -11.65 15.81
CA LEU A 626 -51.06 -11.77 16.21
C LEU A 626 -50.14 -10.90 15.34
N ILE A 627 -50.36 -10.88 14.02
CA ILE A 627 -49.65 -9.97 13.10
C ILE A 627 -49.91 -8.50 13.45
N PHE A 628 -51.16 -8.11 13.73
CA PHE A 628 -51.50 -6.76 14.17
C PHE A 628 -50.80 -6.37 15.49
N ALA A 629 -50.67 -7.30 16.44
CA ALA A 629 -49.92 -7.08 17.67
C ALA A 629 -48.42 -6.82 17.40
N GLN A 630 -47.80 -7.57 16.47
CA GLN A 630 -46.41 -7.31 16.07
C GLN A 630 -46.24 -5.93 15.42
N VAL A 631 -47.14 -5.56 14.50
CA VAL A 631 -47.12 -4.24 13.85
C VAL A 631 -47.25 -3.12 14.88
N LEU A 632 -48.14 -3.26 15.87
CA LEU A 632 -48.32 -2.23 16.90
C LEU A 632 -47.07 -2.10 17.81
N MET A 633 -46.44 -3.21 18.20
CA MET A 633 -45.19 -3.17 18.97
C MET A 633 -44.02 -2.60 18.17
N ALA A 634 -43.91 -2.93 16.88
CA ALA A 634 -42.88 -2.39 16.00
C ALA A 634 -43.03 -0.89 15.73
N VAL A 635 -44.27 -0.40 15.56
CA VAL A 635 -44.53 1.05 15.44
C VAL A 635 -44.18 1.79 16.73
N LEU A 636 -44.50 1.21 17.90
CA LEU A 636 -44.13 1.79 19.19
C LEU A 636 -42.61 1.81 19.40
N LEU A 637 -41.92 0.72 19.06
CA LEU A 637 -40.45 0.68 19.07
C LEU A 637 -39.89 1.75 18.13
N TYR A 638 -40.32 1.81 16.87
CA TYR A 638 -39.82 2.77 15.88
C TYR A 638 -40.02 4.24 16.32
N LEU A 639 -41.19 4.60 16.86
CA LEU A 639 -41.44 5.93 17.40
C LEU A 639 -40.58 6.23 18.64
N GLY A 640 -40.40 5.25 19.52
CA GLY A 640 -39.47 5.33 20.66
C GLY A 640 -38.02 5.49 20.23
N SER A 641 -37.62 4.81 19.17
CA SER A 641 -36.30 4.85 18.55
C SER A 641 -36.00 6.20 17.90
N LEU A 642 -36.97 6.79 17.18
CA LEU A 642 -36.84 8.16 16.67
C LEU A 642 -36.72 9.18 17.83
N LEU A 643 -37.52 9.02 18.88
CA LEU A 643 -37.45 9.87 20.07
C LEU A 643 -36.10 9.70 20.80
N ALA A 644 -35.58 8.47 20.90
CA ALA A 644 -34.27 8.16 21.47
C ALA A 644 -33.15 8.90 20.73
N ARG A 645 -33.17 8.90 19.39
CA ARG A 645 -32.20 9.65 18.56
C ARG A 645 -32.28 11.16 18.81
N VAL A 646 -33.49 11.73 18.88
CA VAL A 646 -33.67 13.18 19.16
C VAL A 646 -33.16 13.54 20.57
N ILE A 647 -33.42 12.70 21.57
CA ILE A 647 -32.90 12.88 22.93
C ILE A 647 -31.36 12.79 22.95
N GLY A 648 -30.77 11.80 22.27
CA GLY A 648 -29.31 11.63 22.23
C GLY A 648 -28.56 12.78 21.57
N ILE A 649 -29.11 13.35 20.50
CA ILE A 649 -28.57 14.56 19.86
C ILE A 649 -28.70 15.77 20.81
N ALA A 650 -29.85 15.92 21.48
CA ALA A 650 -30.08 17.00 22.45
C ALA A 650 -29.26 16.86 23.75
N ALA A 651 -28.75 15.66 24.06
CA ALA A 651 -27.91 15.39 25.22
C ALA A 651 -26.43 15.79 25.04
N GLY A 652 -25.99 16.08 23.80
CA GLY A 652 -24.68 16.69 23.53
C GLY A 652 -23.75 15.90 22.61
N SER A 653 -24.15 14.75 22.05
CA SER A 653 -23.37 14.02 21.05
C SER A 653 -23.80 14.40 19.63
N PRO A 654 -23.07 15.30 18.92
CA PRO A 654 -23.40 15.65 17.53
C PRO A 654 -23.26 14.44 16.60
N ASP A 655 -22.33 13.54 16.88
CA ASP A 655 -21.96 12.40 16.03
C ASP A 655 -23.07 11.33 15.92
N ILE A 656 -24.06 11.36 16.82
CA ILE A 656 -25.29 10.55 16.69
C ILE A 656 -26.11 11.00 15.45
N ALA A 657 -25.97 12.25 15.01
CA ALA A 657 -26.63 12.73 13.81
C ALA A 657 -26.10 12.06 12.53
N THR A 658 -24.78 11.87 12.43
CA THR A 658 -24.07 11.27 11.29
C THR A 658 -23.97 9.76 11.39
N SER A 659 -23.57 9.23 12.55
CA SER A 659 -23.28 7.80 12.78
C SER A 659 -24.53 6.92 12.87
N LEU A 660 -25.69 7.54 13.15
CA LEU A 660 -26.99 6.88 13.24
C LEU A 660 -28.02 7.65 12.40
N PRO A 661 -27.94 7.62 11.06
CA PRO A 661 -28.87 8.32 10.20
C PRO A 661 -30.26 7.65 10.19
N ILE A 662 -31.29 8.41 9.81
CA ILE A 662 -32.71 8.04 10.02
C ILE A 662 -33.13 6.84 9.15
N ASP A 663 -32.53 6.70 7.98
CA ASP A 663 -32.70 5.56 7.08
C ASP A 663 -32.15 4.25 7.70
N GLN A 664 -30.91 4.25 8.20
CA GLN A 664 -30.35 3.10 8.93
C GLN A 664 -31.21 2.75 10.15
N PHE A 665 -31.64 3.74 10.94
CA PHE A 665 -32.57 3.53 12.06
C PHE A 665 -33.91 2.89 11.63
N SER A 666 -34.40 3.25 10.45
CA SER A 666 -35.62 2.69 9.86
C SER A 666 -35.42 1.24 9.40
N TYR A 667 -34.28 0.92 8.79
CA TYR A 667 -33.91 -0.45 8.45
C TYR A 667 -33.70 -1.31 9.71
N TYR A 668 -33.04 -0.81 10.75
CA TYR A 668 -32.90 -1.56 12.01
C TYR A 668 -34.26 -1.90 12.66
N ALA A 669 -35.21 -0.96 12.63
CA ALA A 669 -36.58 -1.20 13.10
C ALA A 669 -37.34 -2.21 12.21
N LEU A 670 -37.19 -2.14 10.89
CA LEU A 670 -37.80 -3.08 9.94
C LEU A 670 -37.27 -4.51 10.12
N GLY A 671 -35.97 -4.67 10.34
CA GLY A 671 -35.33 -5.96 10.59
C GLY A 671 -35.79 -6.60 11.90
N ASN A 672 -35.81 -5.84 13.01
CA ASN A 672 -36.36 -6.29 14.29
C ASN A 672 -37.83 -6.72 14.15
N PHE A 673 -38.65 -5.94 13.44
CA PHE A 673 -40.04 -6.30 13.17
C PHE A 673 -40.17 -7.63 12.41
N LEU A 674 -39.40 -7.82 11.33
CA LEU A 674 -39.47 -9.04 10.52
C LEU A 674 -38.97 -10.29 11.27
N VAL A 675 -37.95 -10.17 12.14
CA VAL A 675 -37.55 -11.28 13.03
C VAL A 675 -38.65 -11.59 14.04
N THR A 676 -39.24 -10.58 14.68
CA THR A 676 -40.33 -10.79 15.67
C THR A 676 -41.58 -11.39 15.02
N LEU A 677 -41.85 -11.04 13.75
CA LEU A 677 -42.92 -11.60 12.94
C LEU A 677 -42.64 -13.06 12.50
N ALA A 678 -41.37 -13.40 12.21
CA ALA A 678 -40.97 -14.79 11.93
C ALA A 678 -41.05 -15.66 13.20
N VAL A 679 -40.63 -15.13 14.34
CA VAL A 679 -40.84 -15.71 15.68
C VAL A 679 -42.33 -15.90 15.97
N SER A 680 -43.19 -14.93 15.63
CA SER A 680 -44.64 -15.08 15.80
C SER A 680 -45.23 -16.16 14.89
N ALA A 681 -44.73 -16.32 13.66
CA ALA A 681 -45.15 -17.38 12.74
C ALA A 681 -44.77 -18.79 13.24
N VAL A 682 -43.53 -19.00 13.73
CA VAL A 682 -43.07 -20.31 14.23
C VAL A 682 -43.77 -20.70 15.52
N THR A 683 -43.94 -19.76 16.46
CA THR A 683 -44.68 -20.01 17.71
C THR A 683 -46.17 -20.29 17.43
N PHE A 684 -46.76 -19.62 16.44
CA PHE A 684 -48.16 -19.83 16.05
C PHE A 684 -48.36 -21.20 15.39
N LEU A 685 -47.37 -21.69 14.63
CA LEU A 685 -47.37 -23.06 14.11
C LEU A 685 -47.30 -24.10 15.24
N SER A 686 -46.47 -23.88 16.26
CA SER A 686 -46.42 -24.73 17.47
C SER A 686 -47.77 -24.76 18.19
N SER A 687 -48.38 -23.60 18.44
CA SER A 687 -49.68 -23.46 19.11
C SER A 687 -50.85 -24.01 18.28
N ALA A 688 -50.76 -23.92 16.95
CA ALA A 688 -51.69 -24.56 16.02
C ALA A 688 -51.55 -26.09 16.02
N TYR A 689 -50.33 -26.62 16.20
CA TYR A 689 -50.04 -28.06 16.20
C TYR A 689 -50.44 -28.74 17.53
N PHE A 690 -49.92 -28.29 18.68
CA PHE A 690 -50.12 -28.99 19.97
C PHE A 690 -51.48 -28.71 20.63
N ASN A 691 -52.02 -29.70 21.37
CA ASN A 691 -53.28 -29.57 22.13
C ASN A 691 -53.09 -29.11 23.59
N LYS A 692 -51.87 -29.22 24.15
CA LYS A 692 -51.52 -28.65 25.45
C LYS A 692 -50.63 -27.42 25.27
N SER A 693 -50.91 -26.36 26.02
CA SER A 693 -50.13 -25.13 26.07
C SER A 693 -48.68 -25.39 26.45
N GLY A 694 -48.42 -26.32 27.39
CA GLY A 694 -47.06 -26.70 27.81
C GLY A 694 -46.19 -27.25 26.68
N TYR A 695 -46.74 -28.05 25.75
CA TYR A 695 -45.99 -28.53 24.58
C TYR A 695 -45.83 -27.43 23.52
N SER A 696 -46.86 -26.59 23.30
CA SER A 696 -46.76 -25.40 22.44
C SER A 696 -45.62 -24.49 22.88
N LEU A 697 -45.56 -24.19 24.18
CA LEU A 697 -44.57 -23.34 24.82
C LEU A 697 -43.17 -23.98 24.79
N GLY A 698 -43.05 -25.27 25.12
CA GLY A 698 -41.78 -25.99 25.13
C GLY A 698 -41.12 -26.05 23.76
N VAL A 699 -41.87 -26.41 22.71
CA VAL A 699 -41.30 -26.53 21.35
C VAL A 699 -41.15 -25.16 20.68
N GLY A 700 -42.22 -24.36 20.68
CA GLY A 700 -42.24 -23.05 20.01
C GLY A 700 -41.37 -22.01 20.70
N GLY A 701 -41.45 -21.93 22.04
CA GLY A 701 -40.58 -21.08 22.84
C GLY A 701 -39.14 -21.59 22.88
N GLY A 702 -38.94 -22.92 22.99
CA GLY A 702 -37.61 -23.53 23.01
C GLY A 702 -36.80 -23.25 21.74
N PHE A 703 -37.41 -23.42 20.55
CA PHE A 703 -36.76 -23.06 19.27
C PHE A 703 -36.35 -21.58 19.21
N VAL A 704 -37.22 -20.70 19.70
CA VAL A 704 -37.02 -19.25 19.68
C VAL A 704 -35.91 -18.82 20.63
N VAL A 705 -35.88 -19.36 21.86
CA VAL A 705 -34.80 -19.11 22.84
C VAL A 705 -33.47 -19.71 22.37
N LEU A 706 -33.47 -20.91 21.78
CA LEU A 706 -32.25 -21.51 21.22
C LEU A 706 -31.69 -20.67 20.06
N SER A 707 -32.56 -20.19 19.16
CA SER A 707 -32.17 -19.27 18.09
C SER A 707 -31.56 -17.97 18.62
N PHE A 708 -32.14 -17.41 19.69
CA PHE A 708 -31.60 -16.21 20.34
C PHE A 708 -30.20 -16.47 20.94
N LEU A 709 -30.03 -17.57 21.68
CA LEU A 709 -28.74 -17.97 22.26
C LEU A 709 -27.67 -18.17 21.18
N PHE A 710 -27.99 -18.81 20.06
CA PHE A 710 -27.07 -18.93 18.93
C PHE A 710 -26.71 -17.57 18.32
N SER A 711 -27.64 -16.60 18.28
CA SER A 711 -27.32 -15.25 17.79
C SER A 711 -26.46 -14.43 18.76
N VAL A 712 -26.57 -14.66 20.06
CA VAL A 712 -25.71 -14.05 21.08
C VAL A 712 -24.30 -14.65 21.04
N LEU A 713 -24.16 -15.97 20.84
CA LEU A 713 -22.86 -16.60 20.61
C LEU A 713 -22.23 -16.13 19.29
N GLY A 714 -23.03 -16.08 18.21
CA GLY A 714 -22.60 -15.63 16.89
C GLY A 714 -22.15 -14.17 16.83
N LEU A 715 -22.49 -13.34 17.82
CA LEU A 715 -21.98 -11.97 17.94
C LEU A 715 -20.44 -11.94 18.06
N PHE A 716 -19.87 -12.84 18.87
CA PHE A 716 -18.43 -12.93 19.11
C PHE A 716 -17.63 -13.47 17.92
N GLY A 717 -18.29 -14.07 16.93
CA GLY A 717 -17.68 -14.46 15.64
C GLY A 717 -18.04 -13.53 14.50
N SER A 718 -18.48 -12.29 14.77
CA SER A 718 -18.86 -11.32 13.74
C SER A 718 -18.05 -10.03 13.86
N SER A 719 -17.91 -9.29 12.76
CA SER A 719 -17.26 -7.96 12.71
C SER A 719 -18.01 -6.86 13.48
N ALA A 720 -19.01 -7.21 14.29
CA ALA A 720 -19.50 -6.36 15.37
C ALA A 720 -18.54 -6.33 16.58
N MET A 721 -17.58 -7.25 16.64
CA MET A 721 -16.51 -7.32 17.65
C MET A 721 -15.15 -7.13 16.97
N PRO A 722 -14.24 -6.29 17.51
CA PRO A 722 -12.89 -6.12 16.97
C PRO A 722 -12.11 -7.44 16.94
N ALA A 723 -11.19 -7.60 15.98
CA ALA A 723 -10.32 -8.78 15.85
C ALA A 723 -9.72 -9.26 17.19
N THR A 724 -9.27 -8.35 18.06
CA THR A 724 -8.66 -8.65 19.37
C THR A 724 -9.52 -9.46 20.34
N ILE A 725 -10.85 -9.47 20.16
CA ILE A 725 -11.79 -10.26 20.97
C ILE A 725 -12.75 -11.10 20.12
N ARG A 726 -12.54 -11.17 18.81
CA ARG A 726 -13.32 -11.97 17.87
C ARG A 726 -12.82 -13.41 17.88
N ILE A 727 -13.75 -14.35 17.82
CA ILE A 727 -13.48 -15.79 17.75
C ILE A 727 -14.25 -16.34 16.56
N ASP A 728 -13.60 -16.44 15.40
CA ASP A 728 -14.27 -16.75 14.12
C ASP A 728 -15.02 -18.09 14.14
N SER A 729 -14.54 -19.07 14.91
CA SER A 729 -15.24 -20.34 15.17
C SER A 729 -16.65 -20.16 15.75
N MET A 730 -16.93 -19.06 16.46
CA MET A 730 -18.27 -18.74 16.98
C MET A 730 -19.24 -18.24 15.89
N ASN A 731 -18.74 -17.83 14.72
CA ASN A 731 -19.56 -17.41 13.57
C ASN A 731 -20.47 -18.56 13.08
N PHE A 732 -20.07 -19.82 13.32
CA PHE A 732 -20.89 -21.00 13.06
C PHE A 732 -22.31 -20.88 13.62
N PHE A 733 -22.48 -20.28 14.81
CA PHE A 733 -23.80 -20.11 15.43
C PHE A 733 -24.71 -19.12 14.68
N ASN A 734 -24.17 -18.18 13.89
CA ASN A 734 -24.99 -17.30 13.05
C ASN A 734 -25.75 -18.10 11.98
N TYR A 735 -25.22 -19.22 11.47
CA TYR A 735 -25.91 -20.06 10.49
C TYR A 735 -27.03 -20.91 11.09
N LEU A 736 -27.12 -21.02 12.42
CA LEU A 736 -28.13 -21.81 13.15
C LEU A 736 -29.25 -20.96 13.74
N SER A 737 -29.19 -19.62 13.63
CA SER A 737 -30.18 -18.70 14.18
C SER A 737 -31.16 -18.19 13.13
N ILE A 738 -32.42 -17.96 13.52
CA ILE A 738 -33.35 -17.12 12.73
C ILE A 738 -33.11 -15.62 12.92
N VAL A 739 -32.44 -15.21 14.00
CA VAL A 739 -32.22 -13.80 14.37
C VAL A 739 -31.11 -13.18 13.54
N SER A 740 -30.08 -13.95 13.17
CA SER A 740 -28.96 -13.53 12.30
C SER A 740 -29.37 -13.17 10.87
N LEU A 741 -30.56 -13.55 10.42
CA LEU A 741 -31.15 -13.09 9.16
C LEU A 741 -31.50 -11.59 9.20
N PHE A 742 -31.62 -11.00 10.38
CA PHE A 742 -31.50 -9.56 10.52
C PHE A 742 -30.00 -9.21 10.66
N ASP A 743 -29.45 -8.55 9.64
CA ASP A 743 -28.06 -8.13 9.66
C ASP A 743 -27.89 -6.61 9.64
N PRO A 744 -27.77 -5.99 10.83
CA PRO A 744 -27.42 -4.58 10.97
C PRO A 744 -26.09 -4.18 10.32
N LEU A 745 -25.12 -5.10 10.19
CA LEU A 745 -23.79 -4.75 9.65
C LEU A 745 -23.88 -4.47 8.15
N SER A 746 -24.70 -5.23 7.41
CA SER A 746 -24.99 -4.95 6.00
C SER A 746 -25.67 -3.58 5.80
N VAL A 747 -26.55 -3.18 6.71
CA VAL A 747 -27.18 -1.83 6.68
C VAL A 747 -26.17 -0.73 6.98
N MET A 748 -25.32 -0.93 7.99
CA MET A 748 -24.30 0.04 8.41
C MET A 748 -23.26 0.27 7.32
N ASN A 749 -22.85 -0.80 6.63
CA ASN A 749 -21.83 -0.77 5.57
C ASN A 749 -22.41 -0.45 4.17
N GLY A 750 -23.70 -0.15 4.05
CA GLY A 750 -24.35 0.19 2.79
C GLY A 750 -24.70 -0.97 1.85
N ASP A 751 -24.39 -2.22 2.21
CA ASP A 751 -24.80 -3.42 1.46
C ASP A 751 -26.28 -3.76 1.70
N LEU A 752 -27.15 -2.92 1.13
CA LEU A 752 -28.59 -3.12 1.11
C LEU A 752 -28.98 -4.37 0.30
N SER A 753 -28.15 -4.83 -0.63
CA SER A 753 -28.42 -6.01 -1.47
C SER A 753 -28.43 -7.30 -0.65
N LEU A 754 -27.37 -7.54 0.13
CA LEU A 754 -27.29 -8.68 1.04
C LEU A 754 -28.33 -8.58 2.16
N TYR A 755 -28.58 -7.37 2.66
CA TYR A 755 -29.60 -7.13 3.68
C TYR A 755 -31.01 -7.54 3.21
N TRP A 756 -31.46 -7.04 2.04
CA TRP A 756 -32.78 -7.39 1.50
C TRP A 756 -32.90 -8.89 1.18
N LEU A 757 -31.84 -9.54 0.71
CA LEU A 757 -31.82 -10.99 0.48
C LEU A 757 -32.10 -11.78 1.78
N LYS A 758 -31.46 -11.40 2.89
CA LYS A 758 -31.70 -12.03 4.20
C LYS A 758 -33.12 -11.74 4.72
N LEU A 759 -33.65 -10.53 4.53
CA LEU A 759 -35.04 -10.18 4.88
C LEU A 759 -36.08 -10.98 4.08
N ILE A 760 -35.84 -11.28 2.80
CA ILE A 760 -36.71 -12.15 1.99
C ILE A 760 -36.80 -13.56 2.60
N GLY A 761 -35.72 -14.05 3.19
CA GLY A 761 -35.70 -15.29 3.98
C GLY A 761 -36.66 -15.25 5.18
N LEU A 762 -36.65 -14.16 5.96
CA LEU A 762 -37.60 -13.96 7.06
C LEU A 762 -39.06 -13.91 6.56
N ILE A 763 -39.33 -13.19 5.47
CA ILE A 763 -40.67 -13.09 4.86
C ILE A 763 -41.15 -14.47 4.38
N ALA A 764 -40.27 -15.30 3.81
CA ALA A 764 -40.60 -16.67 3.43
C ALA A 764 -40.98 -17.52 4.66
N ILE A 765 -40.24 -17.42 5.77
CA ILE A 765 -40.56 -18.13 7.02
C ILE A 765 -41.90 -17.66 7.60
N VAL A 766 -42.19 -16.35 7.56
CA VAL A 766 -43.49 -15.79 7.97
C VAL A 766 -44.63 -16.40 7.15
N LEU A 767 -44.51 -16.38 5.82
CA LEU A 767 -45.54 -16.92 4.91
C LEU A 767 -45.75 -18.42 5.13
N VAL A 768 -44.67 -19.21 5.16
CA VAL A 768 -44.74 -20.67 5.37
C VAL A 768 -45.33 -20.99 6.74
N GLY A 769 -44.88 -20.32 7.81
CA GLY A 769 -45.36 -20.57 9.18
C GLY A 769 -46.85 -20.28 9.35
N TYR A 770 -47.33 -19.13 8.88
CA TYR A 770 -48.76 -18.81 8.95
C TYR A 770 -49.62 -19.69 8.02
N VAL A 771 -49.18 -20.01 6.80
CA VAL A 771 -49.93 -20.93 5.92
C VAL A 771 -49.98 -22.34 6.51
N ALA A 772 -48.86 -22.87 7.00
CA ALA A 772 -48.81 -24.16 7.67
C ALA A 772 -49.72 -24.20 8.90
N SER A 773 -49.75 -23.14 9.71
CA SER A 773 -50.64 -23.03 10.89
C SER A 773 -52.12 -23.19 10.51
N ASN A 774 -52.56 -22.51 9.44
CA ASN A 774 -53.92 -22.62 8.92
C ASN A 774 -54.23 -24.04 8.42
N LEU A 775 -53.30 -24.67 7.69
CA LEU A 775 -53.47 -26.01 7.11
C LEU A 775 -53.50 -27.13 8.18
N VAL A 776 -52.60 -27.04 9.17
CA VAL A 776 -52.54 -27.96 10.32
C VAL A 776 -53.81 -27.87 11.14
N PHE A 777 -54.17 -26.66 11.61
CA PHE A 777 -55.33 -26.47 12.49
C PHE A 777 -56.65 -26.88 11.83
N LYS A 778 -56.77 -26.71 10.51
CA LYS A 778 -57.97 -27.11 9.73
C LYS A 778 -58.18 -28.63 9.70
N LYS A 779 -57.12 -29.44 9.79
CA LYS A 779 -57.16 -30.92 9.79
C LYS A 779 -57.07 -31.54 11.20
N LYS A 780 -56.80 -30.74 12.22
CA LYS A 780 -56.49 -31.18 13.59
C LYS A 780 -57.73 -31.67 14.34
N ASP A 781 -57.59 -32.77 15.07
CA ASP A 781 -58.57 -33.21 16.05
C ASP A 781 -58.47 -32.37 17.33
N LEU A 782 -59.62 -31.81 17.72
CA LEU A 782 -59.75 -30.94 18.87
C LEU A 782 -60.58 -31.67 19.94
N PRO A 783 -60.03 -31.94 21.14
CA PRO A 783 -60.86 -32.27 22.29
C PRO A 783 -61.63 -31.01 22.69
N LEU A 784 -62.96 -31.03 22.48
CA LEU A 784 -63.91 -29.96 22.72
C LEU A 784 -65.05 -30.46 23.61
#